data_AF-A0A831M4Z6-F1
#
_entry.id   AF-A0A831M4Z6-F1
#
_cell.length_a   1.000
_cell.length_b   1.000
_cell.length_c   1.000
_cell.angle_alpha   90.00
_cell.angle_beta   90.00
_cell.angle_gamma   90.00
#
_symmetry.space_group_name_H-M   'P 1'
#
loop_
_entity.id
_entity.type
_entity.pdbx_description
1 polymer ?
#
loop_
_entity_poly.entity_id
_entity_poly.type
_entity_poly.pdbx_seq_one_letter_code
_entity_poly.pdbx_strand_id
1 'polypeptide(L)'
;MRPFAIKISIIGLVGLLVLAVPAAQDTEADLPRATGLIPLDAEEIAWIVSNWPRITRVGLNRLGYERVNEVRARKGRPGLDPAVVEPVGGEVRSFLDVPGAAVLSASANDLLAADMPISVDNSQLRYFPPIRSQGMVGSCVSFASAYYQLSYMTAFQRNLDIRDPSDNTNKYSPKWSYNMVNGGTDDGSGFGANYSLLEKHGAATWAEFPYNSDYKAWCLDPAAWRNALNVRPKVTQYVYDVDTDLGLALVKELLTDGYVVVFGTYISSWVFTTVQDDPSTSDDDAAAGKAVAYWLNGNEGGHAMTIVGYNDAVWTDINSNGVVDTGEKGALRIANSWGTSWREAGFTWLAYDALRHTSDVPGGPSSGRVAAFQSDMVFVLTARDGYSPLLIGEFTIEHVKRNQLRLSLGTSGTTATTPSTTWTPTALTNDGGAYAFDGTTTSVPATFVLDFSDILVAGAGPQRYYLGLYDNTLSDPVTLSAFKIVDLTTDPDTEVVSAMVPQTIDSQQGYAYVDYAYPGPAYNDPPQLSSAQVSPMTGRAGDTYTFNVRYVDADGDAPAVKNVVIDDVAHEMSLLSGQPPANGWYTHTTMLPIGEHDFYCQFADGGGESARAPLAGKIDHPTVYGHIMTSLSPASAATGGAGFTLTVYGSLFDPGSVVTWDGTDRPTAYLSEARLEAELDGADLALGKTVPVVVRDSLGQLSNVLEFSVENPQPSLTSVSPTGATGGGSGLTLTLTGSNFVSNTFVRWNGIDLATTSISSTEVQAPLSAQNLSTG
;
A
#
# COMPACT_ATOMS: atom_id res chain seq x y z
N MET A 1 -12.76 -18.78 72.74
CA MET A 1 -11.71 -19.54 73.46
C MET A 1 -10.57 -19.78 72.47
N ARG A 2 -9.32 -19.47 72.84
CA ARG A 2 -8.09 -19.79 72.06
C ARG A 2 -7.93 -21.33 71.97
N PRO A 3 -7.25 -21.93 70.96
CA PRO A 3 -5.78 -21.87 70.83
C PRO A 3 -5.22 -21.88 69.37
N PHE A 4 -4.16 -21.11 69.11
CA PHE A 4 -2.76 -21.52 68.84
C PHE A 4 -2.38 -21.91 67.39
N ALA A 5 -1.77 -20.94 66.72
CA ALA A 5 -0.49 -20.94 66.00
C ALA A 5 0.24 -22.27 65.67
N ILE A 6 0.65 -22.37 64.40
CA ILE A 6 1.99 -22.85 64.00
C ILE A 6 2.64 -21.77 63.11
N LYS A 7 3.86 -21.39 63.48
CA LYS A 7 4.79 -20.48 62.78
C LYS A 7 5.50 -21.21 61.64
N ILE A 8 5.76 -20.53 60.52
CA ILE A 8 7.06 -20.62 59.81
C ILE A 8 7.51 -19.20 59.45
N SER A 9 8.79 -18.97 59.67
CA SER A 9 9.47 -17.67 59.76
C SER A 9 9.71 -16.96 58.42
N ILE A 10 9.72 -15.64 58.55
CA ILE A 10 10.08 -14.61 57.58
C ILE A 10 11.58 -14.67 57.25
N ILE A 11 11.92 -14.68 55.96
CA ILE A 11 13.15 -14.09 55.41
C ILE A 11 12.68 -13.00 54.44
N GLY A 12 13.19 -11.78 54.65
CA GLY A 12 12.70 -10.56 54.01
C GLY A 12 12.95 -10.52 52.51
N LEU A 13 11.90 -10.16 51.78
CA LEU A 13 12.02 -9.62 50.42
C LEU A 13 11.76 -8.12 50.53
N VAL A 14 12.80 -7.32 50.23
CA VAL A 14 12.67 -5.88 49.99
C VAL A 14 11.89 -5.75 48.69
N GLY A 15 10.59 -5.46 48.80
CA GLY A 15 9.75 -5.10 47.67
C GLY A 15 10.21 -3.75 47.13
N LEU A 16 10.98 -3.77 46.05
CA LEU A 16 11.24 -2.59 45.24
C LEU A 16 9.92 -2.23 44.55
N LEU A 17 9.30 -1.16 45.01
CA LEU A 17 8.13 -0.55 44.39
C LEU A 17 8.58 -0.03 43.00
N VAL A 18 8.41 -0.83 41.95
CA VAL A 18 8.56 -0.36 40.58
C VAL A 18 7.36 0.53 40.30
N LEU A 19 7.54 1.82 40.53
CA LEU A 19 6.71 2.85 39.91
C LEU A 19 6.90 2.70 38.41
N ALA A 20 5.84 2.23 37.72
CA ALA A 20 5.75 2.34 36.29
C ALA A 20 5.87 3.82 35.93
N VAL A 21 7.05 4.21 35.43
CA VAL A 21 7.26 5.50 34.81
C VAL A 21 6.50 5.44 33.48
N PRO A 22 5.53 6.33 33.22
CA PRO A 22 4.96 6.42 31.88
C PRO A 22 6.09 6.79 30.93
N ALA A 23 6.25 6.02 29.85
CA ALA A 23 7.18 6.34 28.76
C ALA A 23 6.95 7.79 28.36
N ALA A 24 8.01 8.60 28.42
CA ALA A 24 7.97 10.01 28.09
C ALA A 24 7.51 10.16 26.63
N GLN A 25 6.26 10.56 26.44
CA GLN A 25 5.88 11.36 25.29
C GLN A 25 6.46 12.74 25.56
N ASP A 26 7.61 13.03 24.96
CA ASP A 26 8.23 14.34 25.04
C ASP A 26 7.26 15.40 24.55
N THR A 27 7.07 16.44 25.34
CA THR A 27 6.28 17.62 24.99
C THR A 27 7.06 18.46 23.99
N GLU A 28 7.05 18.06 22.71
CA GLU A 28 7.83 18.62 21.59
C GLU A 28 7.28 19.93 20.99
N ALA A 29 6.63 20.80 21.76
CA ALA A 29 5.97 21.97 21.17
C ALA A 29 6.93 23.05 20.64
N ASP A 30 8.20 23.11 21.10
CA ASP A 30 9.11 24.25 20.84
C ASP A 30 10.60 23.86 20.58
N LEU A 31 10.90 22.61 20.22
CA LEU A 31 12.29 22.24 19.90
C LEU A 31 12.70 22.71 18.48
N PRO A 32 13.96 23.16 18.29
CA PRO A 32 14.50 23.41 16.95
C PRO A 32 14.37 22.15 16.10
N ARG A 33 14.11 22.31 14.81
CA ARG A 33 13.81 21.19 13.91
C ARG A 33 15.00 20.94 13.00
N ALA A 34 15.64 19.79 13.17
CA ALA A 34 16.80 19.45 12.36
C ALA A 34 16.42 19.11 10.92
N THR A 35 17.29 19.52 10.01
CA THR A 35 17.31 19.13 8.59
C THR A 35 18.59 18.37 8.35
N GLY A 36 18.61 17.44 7.40
CA GLY A 36 19.80 16.61 7.16
C GLY A 36 19.78 15.78 5.89
N LEU A 37 18.98 16.20 4.91
CA LEU A 37 19.16 15.69 3.55
C LEU A 37 20.30 16.50 2.92
N ILE A 38 21.34 15.80 2.51
CA ILE A 38 22.33 16.35 1.58
C ILE A 38 21.63 16.46 0.22
N PRO A 39 21.46 17.67 -0.35
CA PRO A 39 20.71 17.84 -1.59
C PRO A 39 21.32 17.04 -2.74
N LEU A 40 20.46 16.48 -3.60
CA LEU A 40 20.89 15.75 -4.80
C LEU A 40 21.69 16.66 -5.72
N ASP A 41 22.96 16.30 -5.97
CA ASP A 41 23.79 16.95 -6.97
C ASP A 41 23.78 16.20 -8.31
N ALA A 42 24.44 16.77 -9.32
CA ALA A 42 24.46 16.20 -10.66
C ALA A 42 25.14 14.82 -10.73
N GLU A 43 26.11 14.55 -9.84
CA GLU A 43 26.82 13.27 -9.80
C GLU A 43 25.92 12.19 -9.16
N GLU A 44 25.25 12.51 -8.06
CA GLU A 44 24.30 11.60 -7.42
C GLU A 44 23.12 11.29 -8.34
N ILE A 45 22.56 12.29 -9.05
CA ILE A 45 21.48 12.06 -10.03
C ILE A 45 21.95 11.15 -11.15
N ALA A 46 23.14 11.40 -11.73
CA ALA A 46 23.68 10.56 -12.80
C ALA A 46 23.92 9.11 -12.32
N TRP A 47 24.38 8.95 -11.07
CA TRP A 47 24.53 7.65 -10.45
C TRP A 47 23.18 6.94 -10.26
N ILE A 48 22.16 7.64 -9.72
CA ILE A 48 20.81 7.08 -9.53
C ILE A 48 20.23 6.60 -10.85
N VAL A 49 20.23 7.45 -11.88
CA VAL A 49 19.66 7.13 -13.20
C VAL A 49 20.37 5.95 -13.86
N SER A 50 21.66 5.75 -13.59
CA SER A 50 22.45 4.65 -14.15
C SER A 50 22.31 3.32 -13.40
N ASN A 51 21.89 3.34 -12.14
CA ASN A 51 21.91 2.16 -11.26
C ASN A 51 20.52 1.72 -10.79
N TRP A 52 19.53 2.61 -10.78
CA TRP A 52 18.17 2.32 -10.34
C TRP A 52 17.19 2.41 -11.51
N PRO A 53 16.21 1.51 -11.60
CA PRO A 53 15.27 1.53 -12.71
C PRO A 53 14.22 2.64 -12.52
N ARG A 54 13.97 3.40 -13.60
CA ARG A 54 12.88 4.37 -13.71
C ARG A 54 11.56 3.62 -13.88
N ILE A 55 10.55 3.99 -13.10
CA ILE A 55 9.18 3.51 -13.26
C ILE A 55 8.55 4.21 -14.47
N THR A 56 7.98 3.43 -15.38
CA THR A 56 7.34 3.93 -16.60
C THR A 56 5.85 3.62 -16.67
N ARG A 57 5.37 2.66 -15.88
CA ARG A 57 3.95 2.33 -15.77
C ARG A 57 3.64 1.61 -14.45
N VAL A 58 2.46 1.85 -13.91
CA VAL A 58 1.93 1.15 -12.73
C VAL A 58 0.69 0.36 -13.13
N GLY A 59 0.69 -0.94 -12.79
CA GLY A 59 -0.45 -1.84 -12.98
C GLY A 59 -1.48 -1.69 -11.87
N LEU A 60 -2.08 -2.79 -11.45
CA LEU A 60 -2.89 -2.87 -10.24
C LEU A 60 -2.45 -4.06 -9.41
N ASN A 61 -2.17 -3.85 -8.13
CA ASN A 61 -2.26 -4.91 -7.14
C ASN A 61 -3.67 -5.03 -6.58
N ARG A 62 -3.85 -5.95 -5.62
CA ARG A 62 -5.16 -6.24 -5.05
C ARG A 62 -5.82 -5.01 -4.39
N LEU A 63 -5.06 -4.21 -3.63
CA LEU A 63 -5.62 -3.04 -2.95
C LEU A 63 -6.04 -1.96 -3.94
N GLY A 64 -5.20 -1.71 -4.96
CA GLY A 64 -5.54 -0.78 -6.03
C GLY A 64 -6.79 -1.20 -6.78
N TYR A 65 -6.87 -2.49 -7.15
CA TYR A 65 -8.03 -3.06 -7.83
C TYR A 65 -9.33 -2.88 -7.04
N GLU A 66 -9.29 -3.14 -5.74
CA GLU A 66 -10.44 -2.96 -4.84
C GLU A 66 -10.87 -1.48 -4.81
N ARG A 67 -9.94 -0.54 -4.59
CA ARG A 67 -10.22 0.90 -4.57
C ARG A 67 -10.80 1.43 -5.88
N VAL A 68 -10.23 1.01 -7.01
CA VAL A 68 -10.70 1.43 -8.34
C VAL A 68 -12.10 0.88 -8.61
N ASN A 69 -12.36 -0.37 -8.25
CA ASN A 69 -13.70 -0.95 -8.43
C ASN A 69 -14.76 -0.32 -7.53
N GLU A 70 -14.41 0.13 -6.32
CA GLU A 70 -15.32 0.93 -5.49
C GLU A 70 -15.72 2.25 -6.18
N VAL A 71 -14.78 2.92 -6.85
CA VAL A 71 -15.07 4.13 -7.64
C VAL A 71 -15.95 3.79 -8.85
N ARG A 72 -15.63 2.71 -9.57
CA ARG A 72 -16.41 2.26 -10.73
C ARG A 72 -17.84 1.91 -10.35
N ALA A 73 -18.03 1.20 -9.25
CA ALA A 73 -19.34 0.87 -8.71
C ALA A 73 -20.17 2.14 -8.41
N ARG A 74 -19.57 3.14 -7.75
CA ARG A 74 -20.22 4.45 -7.50
C ARG A 74 -20.60 5.18 -8.79
N LYS A 75 -19.85 4.97 -9.87
CA LYS A 75 -20.12 5.54 -11.22
C LYS A 75 -21.07 4.68 -12.06
N GLY A 76 -21.60 3.57 -11.53
CA GLY A 76 -22.44 2.62 -12.28
C GLY A 76 -21.69 1.91 -13.40
N ARG A 77 -20.36 1.80 -13.31
CA ARG A 77 -19.51 1.10 -14.29
C ARG A 77 -19.25 -0.34 -13.84
N PRO A 78 -19.15 -1.31 -14.77
CA PRO A 78 -18.81 -2.69 -14.42
C PRO A 78 -17.41 -2.75 -13.79
N GLY A 79 -17.18 -3.69 -12.88
CA GLY A 79 -15.86 -3.94 -12.31
C GLY A 79 -14.81 -4.28 -13.37
N LEU A 80 -13.54 -4.01 -13.07
CA LEU A 80 -12.41 -4.45 -13.88
C LEU A 80 -12.27 -5.97 -13.83
N ASP A 81 -11.75 -6.55 -14.92
CA ASP A 81 -11.39 -7.98 -14.97
C ASP A 81 -10.35 -8.29 -13.88
N PRO A 82 -10.60 -9.24 -12.95
CA PRO A 82 -9.62 -9.63 -11.94
C PRO A 82 -8.25 -10.06 -12.51
N ALA A 83 -8.16 -10.44 -13.79
CA ALA A 83 -6.91 -10.81 -14.45
C ALA A 83 -5.90 -9.65 -14.57
N VAL A 84 -6.31 -8.40 -14.31
CA VAL A 84 -5.40 -7.24 -14.26
C VAL A 84 -4.61 -7.15 -12.96
N VAL A 85 -4.96 -7.95 -11.95
CA VAL A 85 -4.32 -7.93 -10.62
C VAL A 85 -3.01 -8.69 -10.65
N GLU A 86 -1.95 -8.02 -10.19
CA GLU A 86 -0.62 -8.59 -10.01
C GLU A 86 -0.20 -8.59 -8.53
N PRO A 87 0.76 -9.44 -8.12
CA PRO A 87 1.34 -9.39 -6.78
C PRO A 87 2.02 -8.03 -6.51
N VAL A 88 2.14 -7.65 -5.24
CA VAL A 88 2.86 -6.42 -4.84
C VAL A 88 4.31 -6.47 -5.32
N GLY A 89 4.74 -5.40 -5.98
CA GLY A 89 6.02 -5.30 -6.67
C GLY A 89 6.11 -6.03 -8.01
N GLY A 90 5.03 -6.68 -8.46
CA GLY A 90 4.90 -7.30 -9.78
C GLY A 90 4.26 -6.34 -10.78
N GLU A 91 3.25 -5.58 -10.34
CA GLU A 91 2.49 -4.56 -11.05
C GLU A 91 3.31 -3.34 -11.53
N VAL A 92 4.45 -3.07 -10.88
CA VAL A 92 5.31 -1.92 -11.22
C VAL A 92 6.22 -2.27 -12.41
N ARG A 93 6.08 -1.55 -13.52
CA ARG A 93 6.97 -1.67 -14.68
C ARG A 93 8.06 -0.61 -14.62
N SER A 94 9.30 -1.07 -14.58
CA SER A 94 10.48 -0.20 -14.49
C SER A 94 11.65 -0.73 -15.30
N PHE A 95 12.49 0.17 -15.79
CA PHE A 95 13.66 -0.18 -16.60
C PHE A 95 14.85 0.69 -16.21
N LEU A 96 16.07 0.13 -16.30
CA LEU A 96 17.29 0.92 -16.20
C LEU A 96 17.45 1.76 -17.48
N ASP A 97 17.71 3.06 -17.33
CA ASP A 97 17.99 3.93 -18.46
C ASP A 97 19.37 3.57 -19.03
N VAL A 98 19.39 3.04 -20.27
CA VAL A 98 20.64 2.65 -20.94
C VAL A 98 21.10 3.79 -21.87
N PRO A 99 22.30 4.37 -21.66
CA PRO A 99 22.83 5.41 -22.53
C PRO A 99 22.86 4.98 -24.00
N GLY A 100 22.14 5.71 -24.86
CA GLY A 100 22.08 5.45 -26.31
C GLY A 100 20.94 4.54 -26.77
N ALA A 101 20.13 3.98 -25.85
CA ALA A 101 18.86 3.34 -26.18
C ALA A 101 17.74 4.38 -26.26
N ALA A 102 16.68 4.09 -27.02
CA ALA A 102 15.46 4.90 -26.97
C ALA A 102 14.85 4.76 -25.57
N VAL A 103 14.72 5.86 -24.84
CA VAL A 103 14.04 5.89 -23.54
C VAL A 103 12.61 5.38 -23.76
N LEU A 104 12.22 4.31 -23.07
CA LEU A 104 10.84 3.84 -23.11
C LEU A 104 9.96 4.93 -22.49
N SER A 105 8.99 5.43 -23.26
CA SER A 105 8.10 6.48 -22.80
C SER A 105 7.27 5.99 -21.63
N ALA A 106 7.27 6.74 -20.54
CA ALA A 106 6.31 6.55 -19.46
C ALA A 106 4.88 6.76 -19.97
N SER A 107 3.92 6.06 -19.37
CA SER A 107 2.50 6.19 -19.68
C SER A 107 1.68 5.94 -18.43
N ALA A 108 0.72 6.83 -18.16
CA ALA A 108 -0.32 6.56 -17.19
C ALA A 108 -1.12 5.32 -17.62
N ASN A 109 -1.72 4.64 -16.64
CA ASN A 109 -2.53 3.48 -16.91
C ASN A 109 -3.90 3.93 -17.42
N ASP A 110 -4.15 3.79 -18.72
CA ASP A 110 -5.42 4.16 -19.37
C ASP A 110 -6.64 3.50 -18.72
N LEU A 111 -6.47 2.34 -18.07
CA LEU A 111 -7.53 1.66 -17.31
C LEU A 111 -7.98 2.44 -16.07
N LEU A 112 -7.11 3.30 -15.52
CA LEU A 112 -7.30 4.04 -14.26
C LEU A 112 -7.76 5.48 -14.48
N ALA A 113 -7.46 6.07 -15.63
CA ALA A 113 -7.54 7.53 -15.86
C ALA A 113 -8.86 8.19 -15.42
N ALA A 114 -10.01 7.51 -15.61
CA ALA A 114 -11.31 8.04 -15.22
C ALA A 114 -11.88 7.43 -13.93
N ASP A 115 -11.20 6.48 -13.29
CA ASP A 115 -11.72 5.63 -12.22
C ASP A 115 -10.82 5.56 -10.98
N MET A 116 -9.76 6.37 -10.93
CA MET A 116 -8.96 6.58 -9.73
C MET A 116 -9.81 7.15 -8.58
N PRO A 117 -9.54 6.76 -7.32
CA PRO A 117 -10.14 7.41 -6.16
C PRO A 117 -9.82 8.90 -6.15
N ILE A 118 -10.80 9.72 -5.75
CA ILE A 118 -10.59 11.17 -5.57
C ILE A 118 -9.58 11.44 -4.44
N SER A 119 -9.54 10.56 -3.43
CA SER A 119 -8.60 10.64 -2.32
C SER A 119 -8.14 9.26 -1.89
N VAL A 120 -6.87 9.20 -1.48
CA VAL A 120 -6.20 8.05 -0.87
C VAL A 120 -5.41 8.55 0.34
N ASP A 121 -5.49 7.85 1.46
CA ASP A 121 -4.59 8.05 2.61
C ASP A 121 -4.10 6.70 3.15
N ASN A 122 -2.91 6.28 2.70
CA ASN A 122 -2.28 5.05 3.14
C ASN A 122 -1.76 5.13 4.59
N SER A 123 -1.71 6.33 5.19
CA SER A 123 -1.36 6.44 6.62
C SER A 123 -2.46 5.91 7.55
N GLN A 124 -3.69 5.73 7.05
CA GLN A 124 -4.79 5.11 7.79
C GLN A 124 -4.76 3.58 7.75
N LEU A 125 -3.95 2.99 6.85
CA LEU A 125 -3.82 1.54 6.77
C LEU A 125 -3.05 1.01 7.98
N ARG A 126 -3.31 -0.25 8.32
CA ARG A 126 -2.64 -0.94 9.45
C ARG A 126 -1.12 -1.08 9.30
N TYR A 127 -0.61 -0.82 8.10
CA TYR A 127 0.80 -0.94 7.75
C TYR A 127 1.59 0.33 8.09
N PHE A 128 0.95 1.47 8.37
CA PHE A 128 1.67 2.72 8.64
C PHE A 128 2.15 2.84 10.08
N PRO A 129 3.46 3.02 10.31
CA PRO A 129 3.98 3.15 11.67
C PRO A 129 3.57 4.51 12.26
N PRO A 130 3.44 4.64 13.58
CA PRO A 130 3.14 5.92 14.23
C PRO A 130 4.17 7.00 13.90
N ILE A 131 3.72 8.25 13.80
CA ILE A 131 4.60 9.41 13.64
C ILE A 131 5.63 9.46 14.76
N ARG A 132 6.89 9.74 14.40
CA ARG A 132 8.01 9.94 15.33
C ARG A 132 8.85 11.16 14.98
N SER A 133 9.71 11.52 15.92
CA SER A 133 10.61 12.66 15.80
C SER A 133 12.05 12.19 15.66
N GLN A 134 12.78 12.82 14.75
CA GLN A 134 14.24 12.71 14.61
C GLN A 134 14.98 13.56 15.66
N GLY A 135 14.26 14.39 16.43
CA GLY A 135 14.87 15.36 17.33
C GLY A 135 15.86 16.28 16.61
N MET A 136 17.06 16.43 17.17
CA MET A 136 18.10 17.31 16.66
C MET A 136 19.09 16.65 15.69
N VAL A 137 18.94 15.36 15.42
CA VAL A 137 19.86 14.63 14.52
C VAL A 137 19.41 14.83 13.08
N GLY A 138 20.36 15.07 12.17
CA GLY A 138 20.16 15.27 10.73
C GLY A 138 19.75 14.01 9.96
N SER A 139 18.85 13.19 10.52
CA SER A 139 18.55 11.83 10.06
C SER A 139 17.25 11.71 9.25
N CYS A 140 16.73 12.80 8.68
CA CYS A 140 15.45 12.79 7.98
C CYS A 140 15.39 11.80 6.80
N VAL A 141 16.50 11.61 6.06
CA VAL A 141 16.57 10.62 4.97
C VAL A 141 16.39 9.20 5.50
N SER A 142 17.06 8.87 6.61
CA SER A 142 16.93 7.58 7.29
C SER A 142 15.54 7.37 7.89
N PHE A 143 14.91 8.42 8.43
CA PHE A 143 13.51 8.33 8.88
C PHE A 143 12.55 8.05 7.72
N ALA A 144 12.69 8.78 6.61
CA ALA A 144 11.82 8.59 5.46
C ALA A 144 12.00 7.20 4.83
N SER A 145 13.24 6.76 4.61
CA SER A 145 13.57 5.50 3.94
C SER A 145 13.44 4.26 4.83
N ALA A 146 14.01 4.26 6.04
CA ALA A 146 14.00 3.10 6.92
C ALA A 146 12.75 3.07 7.83
N TYR A 147 12.51 4.15 8.59
CA TYR A 147 11.42 4.14 9.57
C TYR A 147 10.04 4.14 8.91
N TYR A 148 9.76 5.07 8.00
CA TYR A 148 8.45 5.13 7.34
C TYR A 148 8.36 4.12 6.20
N GLN A 149 9.18 4.24 5.16
CA GLN A 149 8.98 3.46 3.94
C GLN A 149 9.30 1.96 4.10
N LEU A 150 10.46 1.57 4.61
CA LEU A 150 10.79 0.14 4.75
C LEU A 150 9.86 -0.56 5.74
N SER A 151 9.54 0.06 6.89
CA SER A 151 8.59 -0.53 7.85
C SER A 151 7.22 -0.72 7.23
N TYR A 152 6.71 0.32 6.57
CA TYR A 152 5.41 0.28 5.90
C TYR A 152 5.39 -0.79 4.80
N MET A 153 6.35 -0.76 3.87
CA MET A 153 6.34 -1.65 2.72
C MET A 153 6.58 -3.11 3.12
N THR A 154 7.36 -3.36 4.18
CA THR A 154 7.51 -4.71 4.74
C THR A 154 6.24 -5.18 5.42
N ALA A 155 5.58 -4.32 6.21
CA ALA A 155 4.32 -4.65 6.85
C ALA A 155 3.19 -4.86 5.82
N PHE A 156 3.17 -4.06 4.75
CA PHE A 156 2.23 -4.22 3.63
C PHE A 156 2.44 -5.54 2.91
N GLN A 157 3.69 -5.87 2.54
CA GLN A 157 4.04 -7.13 1.89
C GLN A 157 3.70 -8.35 2.76
N ARG A 158 3.98 -8.28 4.07
CA ARG A 158 3.79 -9.39 5.03
C ARG A 158 2.45 -9.36 5.74
N ASN A 159 1.56 -8.43 5.38
CA ASN A 159 0.23 -8.29 5.95
C ASN A 159 0.21 -8.07 7.48
N LEU A 160 1.14 -7.29 8.02
CA LEU A 160 1.33 -7.05 9.46
C LEU A 160 0.61 -5.76 9.93
N ASP A 161 0.07 -5.75 11.16
CA ASP A 161 -0.36 -4.49 11.80
C ASP A 161 0.80 -3.93 12.62
N ILE A 162 1.27 -2.73 12.26
CA ILE A 162 2.37 -2.06 12.96
C ILE A 162 1.96 -0.71 13.57
N ARG A 163 0.66 -0.48 13.79
CA ARG A 163 0.19 0.79 14.36
C ARG A 163 0.41 0.92 15.87
N ASP A 164 0.63 -0.18 16.59
CA ASP A 164 0.91 -0.13 18.02
C ASP A 164 2.22 0.66 18.25
N PRO A 165 2.19 1.80 18.96
CA PRO A 165 3.38 2.61 19.21
C PRO A 165 4.37 1.96 20.19
N SER A 166 3.93 1.00 20.99
CA SER A 166 4.74 0.28 21.97
C SER A 166 5.49 -0.92 21.37
N ASP A 167 4.93 -1.53 20.33
CA ASP A 167 5.59 -2.62 19.60
C ASP A 167 6.65 -2.06 18.65
N ASN A 168 7.91 -2.44 18.83
CA ASN A 168 9.02 -2.00 17.99
C ASN A 168 9.67 -3.15 17.21
N THR A 169 9.01 -4.31 17.13
CA THR A 169 9.55 -5.53 16.51
C THR A 169 9.47 -5.56 14.99
N ASN A 170 8.62 -4.72 14.38
CA ASN A 170 8.44 -4.63 12.91
C ASN A 170 8.50 -3.18 12.41
N LYS A 171 9.23 -2.32 13.13
CA LYS A 171 9.51 -0.94 12.76
C LYS A 171 11.02 -0.77 12.69
N TYR A 172 11.56 -0.36 11.56
CA TYR A 172 13.01 -0.34 11.34
C TYR A 172 13.65 0.94 11.83
N SER A 173 14.85 0.82 12.40
CA SER A 173 15.52 1.90 13.09
C SER A 173 16.18 2.87 12.10
N PRO A 174 15.87 4.17 12.12
CA PRO A 174 16.62 5.14 11.34
C PRO A 174 18.04 5.34 11.87
N LYS A 175 18.33 4.95 13.13
CA LYS A 175 19.69 4.97 13.69
C LYS A 175 20.59 3.95 12.99
N TRP A 176 20.03 2.81 12.59
CA TRP A 176 20.75 1.78 11.83
C TRP A 176 21.33 2.35 10.55
N SER A 177 20.47 2.98 9.75
CA SER A 177 20.91 3.53 8.46
C SER A 177 21.76 4.78 8.64
N TYR A 178 21.31 5.74 9.47
CA TYR A 178 21.97 7.03 9.58
C TYR A 178 23.41 6.91 10.04
N ASN A 179 23.65 6.17 11.13
CA ASN A 179 24.97 6.06 11.73
C ASN A 179 25.99 5.35 10.82
N MET A 180 25.52 4.55 9.85
CA MET A 180 26.37 3.84 8.89
C MET A 180 26.71 4.67 7.65
N VAL A 181 26.00 5.77 7.37
CA VAL A 181 26.14 6.55 6.12
C VAL A 181 26.35 8.06 6.33
N ASN A 182 26.46 8.51 7.59
CA ASN A 182 26.61 9.93 7.95
C ASN A 182 28.08 10.40 8.06
N GLY A 183 29.06 9.60 7.66
CA GLY A 183 30.48 9.98 7.81
C GLY A 183 30.99 10.08 9.25
N GLY A 184 30.20 9.65 10.24
CA GLY A 184 30.50 9.84 11.66
C GLY A 184 30.27 11.28 12.17
N THR A 185 29.59 12.12 11.39
CA THR A 185 29.16 13.47 11.78
C THR A 185 27.64 13.59 11.74
N ASP A 186 27.10 14.72 12.22
CA ASP A 186 25.66 15.02 12.22
C ASP A 186 25.31 16.03 11.12
N ASP A 187 25.98 15.92 9.96
CA ASP A 187 25.83 16.86 8.84
C ASP A 187 24.77 16.41 7.81
N GLY A 188 24.12 15.28 8.06
CA GLY A 188 23.11 14.71 7.19
C GLY A 188 23.56 13.48 6.40
N SER A 189 22.72 13.01 5.48
CA SER A 189 23.01 11.89 4.57
C SER A 189 22.27 12.05 3.24
N GLY A 190 22.71 11.33 2.20
CA GLY A 190 22.08 11.31 0.86
C GLY A 190 21.14 10.13 0.65
N PHE A 191 20.28 10.20 -0.38
CA PHE A 191 19.36 9.11 -0.73
C PHE A 191 20.10 7.88 -1.26
N GLY A 192 21.11 8.08 -2.12
CA GLY A 192 21.90 7.00 -2.71
C GLY A 192 22.49 6.07 -1.65
N ALA A 193 23.12 6.64 -0.63
CA ALA A 193 23.76 5.88 0.45
C ALA A 193 22.74 5.15 1.34
N ASN A 194 21.64 5.81 1.72
CA ASN A 194 20.61 5.20 2.58
C ASN A 194 19.96 3.99 1.89
N TYR A 195 19.47 4.14 0.65
CA TYR A 195 18.83 3.03 -0.04
C TYR A 195 19.80 1.91 -0.41
N SER A 196 21.03 2.25 -0.84
CA SER A 196 22.06 1.23 -1.10
C SER A 196 22.43 0.45 0.17
N LEU A 197 22.36 1.10 1.33
CA LEU A 197 22.55 0.41 2.61
C LEU A 197 21.40 -0.58 2.85
N LEU A 198 20.15 -0.13 2.73
CA LEU A 198 18.99 -1.01 2.93
C LEU A 198 18.99 -2.19 1.94
N GLU A 199 19.31 -1.98 0.67
CA GLU A 199 19.39 -3.04 -0.35
C GLU A 199 20.40 -4.13 0.02
N LYS A 200 21.55 -3.75 0.57
CA LYS A 200 22.66 -4.68 0.86
C LYS A 200 22.64 -5.26 2.27
N HIS A 201 22.09 -4.54 3.24
CA HIS A 201 22.15 -4.87 4.67
C HIS A 201 20.77 -5.06 5.30
N GLY A 202 19.71 -4.58 4.67
CA GLY A 202 18.41 -4.38 5.30
C GLY A 202 18.51 -3.40 6.46
N ALA A 203 17.70 -3.61 7.50
CA ALA A 203 17.74 -2.79 8.69
C ALA A 203 17.41 -3.56 9.97
N ALA A 204 18.11 -3.24 11.06
CA ALA A 204 17.69 -3.63 12.38
C ALA A 204 16.37 -2.94 12.75
N THR A 205 15.56 -3.62 13.54
CA THR A 205 14.34 -3.06 14.13
C THR A 205 14.68 -2.00 15.17
N TRP A 206 13.72 -1.17 15.50
CA TRP A 206 13.83 -0.19 16.57
C TRP A 206 13.99 -0.87 17.93
N ALA A 207 13.44 -2.08 18.11
CA ALA A 207 13.65 -2.87 19.33
C ALA A 207 15.12 -3.31 19.47
N GLU A 208 15.75 -3.74 18.37
CA GLU A 208 17.15 -4.20 18.35
C GLU A 208 18.14 -3.04 18.43
N PHE A 209 17.85 -1.92 17.75
CA PHE A 209 18.71 -0.74 17.76
C PHE A 209 17.92 0.55 17.99
N PRO A 210 17.56 0.86 19.25
CA PRO A 210 16.72 2.00 19.57
C PRO A 210 17.31 3.33 19.13
N TYR A 211 16.46 4.19 18.58
CA TYR A 211 16.85 5.53 18.18
C TYR A 211 17.11 6.44 19.39
N ASN A 212 18.16 7.25 19.30
CA ASN A 212 18.51 8.30 20.25
C ASN A 212 19.44 9.32 19.56
N SER A 213 19.92 10.31 20.31
CA SER A 213 20.78 11.39 19.77
C SER A 213 22.21 10.99 19.45
N ASP A 214 22.61 9.75 19.71
CA ASP A 214 23.96 9.27 19.38
C ASP A 214 24.01 8.79 17.93
N TYR A 215 24.64 9.63 17.10
CA TYR A 215 24.81 9.41 15.66
C TYR A 215 26.13 8.68 15.30
N LYS A 216 26.89 8.18 16.29
CA LYS A 216 28.24 7.61 16.05
C LYS A 216 28.31 6.11 16.31
N ALA A 217 27.59 5.59 17.29
CA ALA A 217 27.64 4.17 17.61
C ALA A 217 26.94 3.33 16.53
N TRP A 218 27.51 2.19 16.18
CA TRP A 218 26.86 1.18 15.34
C TRP A 218 26.24 0.10 16.23
N CYS A 219 25.31 -0.68 15.67
CA CYS A 219 24.74 -1.82 16.38
C CYS A 219 25.82 -2.90 16.54
N LEU A 220 26.10 -3.28 17.79
CA LEU A 220 27.06 -4.34 18.13
C LEU A 220 26.40 -5.69 18.42
N ASP A 221 25.06 -5.78 18.27
CA ASP A 221 24.33 -7.03 18.43
C ASP A 221 24.36 -7.83 17.12
N PRO A 222 25.07 -8.98 17.06
CA PRO A 222 25.13 -9.79 15.85
C PRO A 222 23.77 -10.35 15.42
N ALA A 223 22.83 -10.56 16.36
CA ALA A 223 21.49 -11.03 16.01
C ALA A 223 20.74 -9.98 15.18
N ALA A 224 20.91 -8.70 15.49
CA ALA A 224 20.32 -7.61 14.72
C ALA A 224 20.85 -7.56 13.28
N TRP A 225 22.15 -7.77 13.08
CA TRP A 225 22.76 -7.87 11.74
C TRP A 225 22.20 -9.05 10.96
N ARG A 226 22.07 -10.22 11.59
CA ARG A 226 21.48 -11.41 10.96
C ARG A 226 20.00 -11.19 10.61
N ASN A 227 19.22 -10.61 11.51
CA ASN A 227 17.80 -10.34 11.30
C ASN A 227 17.56 -9.32 10.20
N ALA A 228 18.39 -8.28 10.13
CA ALA A 228 18.32 -7.23 9.11
C ALA A 228 18.39 -7.78 7.68
N LEU A 229 19.15 -8.86 7.43
CA LEU A 229 19.24 -9.46 6.10
C LEU A 229 17.89 -9.96 5.55
N ASN A 230 16.96 -10.37 6.43
CA ASN A 230 15.65 -10.87 6.03
C ASN A 230 14.71 -9.77 5.52
N VAL A 231 15.08 -8.50 5.61
CA VAL A 231 14.23 -7.36 5.22
C VAL A 231 14.88 -6.51 4.13
N ARG A 232 15.93 -7.04 3.48
CA ARG A 232 16.51 -6.44 2.28
C ARG A 232 15.42 -6.23 1.22
N PRO A 233 15.18 -5.00 0.74
CA PRO A 233 14.21 -4.74 -0.31
C PRO A 233 14.73 -5.19 -1.69
N LYS A 234 13.86 -5.11 -2.71
CA LYS A 234 14.31 -5.11 -4.10
C LYS A 234 15.15 -3.84 -4.36
N VAL A 235 15.87 -3.81 -5.48
CA VAL A 235 16.56 -2.59 -5.94
C VAL A 235 15.58 -1.42 -5.92
N THR A 236 15.99 -0.30 -5.33
CA THR A 236 15.17 0.92 -5.27
C THR A 236 14.84 1.42 -6.66
N GLN A 237 13.63 1.90 -6.85
CA GLN A 237 13.12 2.44 -8.11
C GLN A 237 12.79 3.92 -7.93
N TYR A 238 12.57 4.66 -9.01
CA TYR A 238 12.15 6.06 -8.93
C TYR A 238 11.11 6.44 -9.98
N VAL A 239 10.30 7.46 -9.66
CA VAL A 239 9.52 8.22 -10.64
C VAL A 239 10.24 9.54 -10.88
N TYR A 240 10.29 9.97 -12.14
CA TYR A 240 10.95 11.19 -12.62
C TYR A 240 9.91 12.12 -13.26
N ASP A 241 10.25 13.40 -13.44
CA ASP A 241 9.37 14.43 -14.02
C ASP A 241 8.05 14.59 -13.24
N VAL A 242 8.10 14.51 -11.91
CA VAL A 242 6.90 14.60 -11.04
C VAL A 242 6.27 16.01 -11.06
N ASP A 243 7.00 17.00 -11.55
CA ASP A 243 6.50 18.33 -11.90
C ASP A 243 5.59 18.31 -13.14
N THR A 244 5.39 17.17 -13.81
CA THR A 244 4.48 16.99 -14.95
C THR A 244 3.22 16.21 -14.57
N ASP A 245 2.14 16.35 -15.36
CA ASP A 245 0.89 15.60 -15.13
C ASP A 245 1.10 14.09 -15.15
N LEU A 246 1.98 13.61 -16.04
CA LEU A 246 2.28 12.20 -16.19
C LEU A 246 3.06 11.66 -14.97
N GLY A 247 4.09 12.39 -14.51
CA GLY A 247 4.85 11.99 -13.32
C GLY A 247 3.97 11.98 -12.08
N LEU A 248 3.13 13.00 -11.89
CA LEU A 248 2.15 13.04 -10.80
C LEU A 248 1.11 11.90 -10.91
N ALA A 249 0.65 11.56 -12.11
CA ALA A 249 -0.26 10.44 -12.32
C ALA A 249 0.37 9.12 -11.85
N LEU A 250 1.62 8.83 -12.22
CA LEU A 250 2.32 7.62 -11.77
C LEU A 250 2.47 7.56 -10.24
N VAL A 251 2.75 8.70 -9.59
CA VAL A 251 2.78 8.79 -8.13
C VAL A 251 1.41 8.46 -7.53
N LYS A 252 0.32 8.98 -8.10
CA LYS A 252 -1.04 8.70 -7.63
C LYS A 252 -1.44 7.23 -7.85
N GLU A 253 -1.02 6.62 -8.95
CA GLU A 253 -1.23 5.19 -9.23
C GLU A 253 -0.53 4.33 -8.17
N LEU A 254 0.74 4.61 -7.86
CA LEU A 254 1.47 3.94 -6.77
C LEU A 254 0.75 4.09 -5.42
N LEU A 255 0.32 5.30 -5.07
CA LEU A 255 -0.41 5.55 -3.82
C LEU A 255 -1.74 4.78 -3.79
N THR A 256 -2.46 4.69 -4.91
CA THR A 256 -3.70 3.92 -5.03
C THR A 256 -3.47 2.44 -4.81
N ASP A 257 -2.34 1.92 -5.29
CA ASP A 257 -1.88 0.55 -5.07
C ASP A 257 -1.33 0.32 -3.65
N GLY A 258 -1.38 1.34 -2.78
CA GLY A 258 -1.00 1.21 -1.39
C GLY A 258 0.46 1.49 -1.12
N TYR A 259 1.27 1.94 -2.08
CA TYR A 259 2.65 2.33 -1.81
C TYR A 259 2.71 3.61 -0.97
N VAL A 260 3.83 3.79 -0.25
CA VAL A 260 4.27 5.11 0.21
C VAL A 260 5.59 5.45 -0.49
N VAL A 261 5.76 6.70 -0.88
CA VAL A 261 6.93 7.13 -1.68
C VAL A 261 7.66 8.27 -0.98
N VAL A 262 8.97 8.38 -1.21
CA VAL A 262 9.84 9.31 -0.47
C VAL A 262 10.40 10.36 -1.41
N PHE A 263 10.54 11.60 -0.95
CA PHE A 263 11.05 12.71 -1.75
C PHE A 263 11.97 13.62 -0.94
N GLY A 264 12.85 14.33 -1.65
CA GLY A 264 13.68 15.40 -1.10
C GLY A 264 13.10 16.78 -1.37
N THR A 265 13.27 17.73 -0.46
CA THR A 265 12.75 19.10 -0.58
C THR A 265 13.61 20.11 0.21
N TYR A 266 13.20 21.38 0.20
CA TYR A 266 13.78 22.47 0.98
C TYR A 266 12.73 23.01 1.96
N ILE A 267 12.52 22.30 3.07
CA ILE A 267 11.35 22.48 3.94
C ILE A 267 11.30 23.85 4.61
N SER A 268 12.46 24.49 4.84
CA SER A 268 12.51 25.83 5.43
C SER A 268 12.03 26.91 4.46
N SER A 269 12.02 26.61 3.15
CA SER A 269 11.49 27.48 2.10
C SER A 269 10.03 27.21 1.76
N TRP A 270 9.35 26.26 2.44
CA TRP A 270 7.93 26.00 2.21
C TRP A 270 7.08 27.18 2.69
N VAL A 271 6.25 27.71 1.80
CA VAL A 271 5.26 28.74 2.11
C VAL A 271 3.91 28.08 2.28
N PHE A 272 3.26 28.38 3.41
CA PHE A 272 2.00 27.76 3.80
C PHE A 272 0.83 28.74 3.71
N THR A 273 -0.33 28.17 3.40
CA THR A 273 -1.64 28.79 3.55
C THR A 273 -2.59 27.76 4.18
N THR A 274 -3.89 28.00 4.08
CA THR A 274 -4.94 27.12 4.59
C THR A 274 -5.76 26.56 3.43
N VAL A 275 -6.07 25.26 3.50
CA VAL A 275 -7.01 24.61 2.57
C VAL A 275 -8.37 25.30 2.70
N GLN A 276 -8.92 25.72 1.57
CA GLN A 276 -10.26 26.31 1.49
C GLN A 276 -11.31 25.22 1.37
N ASP A 277 -12.56 25.59 1.65
CA ASP A 277 -13.73 24.72 1.51
C ASP A 277 -14.40 25.01 0.17
N ASP A 278 -14.37 24.07 -0.78
CA ASP A 278 -15.09 24.21 -2.04
C ASP A 278 -16.55 23.74 -1.88
N PRO A 279 -17.54 24.65 -1.85
CA PRO A 279 -18.94 24.29 -1.58
C PRO A 279 -19.58 23.41 -2.66
N SER A 280 -18.89 23.16 -3.78
CA SER A 280 -19.38 22.29 -4.86
C SER A 280 -19.11 20.79 -4.63
N THR A 281 -18.26 20.44 -3.67
CA THR A 281 -17.98 19.04 -3.30
C THR A 281 -17.80 18.91 -1.79
N SER A 282 -18.02 17.72 -1.25
CA SER A 282 -17.71 17.40 0.15
C SER A 282 -16.39 16.61 0.29
N ASP A 283 -15.70 16.36 -0.82
CA ASP A 283 -14.51 15.51 -0.87
C ASP A 283 -13.27 16.19 -0.25
N ASP A 284 -13.28 17.51 -0.07
CA ASP A 284 -12.23 18.30 0.59
C ASP A 284 -12.59 18.76 2.01
N ASP A 285 -13.83 18.57 2.49
CA ASP A 285 -14.28 18.95 3.84
C ASP A 285 -13.32 18.47 4.94
N ALA A 286 -12.81 17.25 4.81
CA ALA A 286 -11.89 16.66 5.78
C ALA A 286 -10.51 17.37 5.80
N ALA A 287 -10.17 18.10 4.75
CA ALA A 287 -8.94 18.88 4.62
C ALA A 287 -9.15 20.38 4.87
N ALA A 288 -10.38 20.90 4.70
CA ALA A 288 -10.72 22.30 4.91
C ALA A 288 -10.22 22.83 6.27
N GLY A 289 -9.61 24.02 6.26
CA GLY A 289 -9.04 24.63 7.46
C GLY A 289 -7.67 24.10 7.89
N LYS A 290 -7.13 23.05 7.24
CA LYS A 290 -5.81 22.51 7.54
C LYS A 290 -4.70 23.24 6.78
N ALA A 291 -3.48 23.12 7.27
CA ALA A 291 -2.31 23.73 6.64
C ALA A 291 -1.94 23.01 5.34
N VAL A 292 -1.66 23.79 4.30
CA VAL A 292 -1.16 23.31 3.01
C VAL A 292 0.03 24.17 2.57
N ALA A 293 1.13 23.51 2.22
CA ALA A 293 2.22 24.17 1.52
C ALA A 293 1.87 24.27 0.04
N TYR A 294 2.01 25.45 -0.55
CA TYR A 294 1.53 25.69 -1.91
C TYR A 294 2.61 26.18 -2.87
N TRP A 295 3.79 26.54 -2.37
CA TRP A 295 5.00 26.76 -3.16
C TRP A 295 6.24 26.86 -2.27
N LEU A 296 7.42 26.85 -2.88
CA LEU A 296 8.70 27.10 -2.23
C LEU A 296 9.32 28.40 -2.73
N ASN A 297 9.86 29.20 -1.82
CA ASN A 297 10.49 30.49 -2.13
C ASN A 297 12.03 30.47 -2.09
N GLY A 298 12.64 29.27 -2.18
CA GLY A 298 14.09 29.10 -2.12
C GLY A 298 14.54 27.65 -1.91
N ASN A 299 15.82 27.49 -1.58
CA ASN A 299 16.50 26.19 -1.43
C ASN A 299 17.02 25.97 0.01
N GLU A 300 16.34 26.50 1.03
CA GLU A 300 16.78 26.38 2.43
C GLU A 300 16.22 25.14 3.13
N GLY A 301 17.07 24.47 3.93
CA GLY A 301 16.67 23.34 4.76
C GLY A 301 16.40 22.05 3.99
N GLY A 302 17.46 21.46 3.41
CA GLY A 302 17.38 20.16 2.73
C GLY A 302 16.76 19.09 3.64
N HIS A 303 15.62 18.53 3.22
CA HIS A 303 14.83 17.61 4.05
C HIS A 303 14.18 16.49 3.24
N ALA A 304 14.02 15.31 3.85
CA ALA A 304 13.35 14.17 3.24
C ALA A 304 12.04 13.85 3.99
N MET A 305 10.98 13.54 3.24
CA MET A 305 9.65 13.24 3.77
C MET A 305 8.98 12.13 2.96
N THR A 306 7.84 11.64 3.47
CA THR A 306 7.09 10.54 2.84
C THR A 306 5.73 11.04 2.36
N ILE A 307 5.40 10.77 1.10
CA ILE A 307 4.06 10.93 0.53
C ILE A 307 3.27 9.67 0.89
N VAL A 308 2.16 9.87 1.59
CA VAL A 308 1.30 8.79 2.11
C VAL A 308 -0.06 8.76 1.46
N GLY A 309 -0.36 9.70 0.57
CA GLY A 309 -1.67 9.80 -0.04
C GLY A 309 -1.84 11.04 -0.88
N TYR A 310 -3.05 11.26 -1.37
CA TYR A 310 -3.43 12.43 -2.13
C TYR A 310 -4.93 12.71 -1.96
N ASN A 311 -5.36 13.91 -2.32
CA ASN A 311 -6.76 14.24 -2.49
C ASN A 311 -6.87 15.29 -3.61
N ASP A 312 -7.53 14.92 -4.72
CA ASP A 312 -7.74 15.76 -5.89
C ASP A 312 -8.75 16.88 -5.66
N ALA A 313 -9.62 16.74 -4.65
CA ALA A 313 -10.63 17.74 -4.34
C ALA A 313 -10.09 18.90 -3.51
N VAL A 314 -8.95 18.73 -2.81
CA VAL A 314 -8.38 19.77 -1.93
C VAL A 314 -8.19 21.07 -2.70
N TRP A 315 -8.83 22.15 -2.24
CA TRP A 315 -8.67 23.46 -2.84
C TRP A 315 -7.70 24.34 -2.06
N THR A 316 -6.71 24.89 -2.76
CA THR A 316 -5.81 25.90 -2.23
C THR A 316 -5.95 27.17 -3.04
N ASP A 317 -6.50 28.25 -2.47
CA ASP A 317 -6.60 29.56 -3.15
C ASP A 317 -5.20 30.21 -3.26
N ILE A 318 -4.52 29.96 -4.38
CA ILE A 318 -3.11 30.27 -4.62
C ILE A 318 -2.95 31.75 -4.98
N ASN A 319 -3.89 32.30 -5.76
CA ASN A 319 -3.85 33.70 -6.18
C ASN A 319 -4.69 34.63 -5.27
N SER A 320 -5.33 34.09 -4.24
CA SER A 320 -6.14 34.82 -3.25
C SER A 320 -7.34 35.56 -3.85
N ASN A 321 -7.95 34.97 -4.89
CA ASN A 321 -9.12 35.56 -5.57
C ASN A 321 -10.46 35.02 -5.03
N GLY A 322 -10.44 33.99 -4.18
CA GLY A 322 -11.63 33.35 -3.61
C GLY A 322 -12.47 32.54 -4.61
N VAL A 323 -11.90 32.14 -5.74
CA VAL A 323 -12.53 31.40 -6.83
C VAL A 323 -11.70 30.16 -7.14
N VAL A 324 -12.35 29.00 -7.25
CA VAL A 324 -11.66 27.75 -7.61
C VAL A 324 -11.15 27.82 -9.05
N ASP A 325 -9.82 27.89 -9.21
CA ASP A 325 -9.15 27.75 -10.49
C ASP A 325 -8.67 26.30 -10.73
N THR A 326 -8.58 25.85 -11.99
CA THR A 326 -8.17 24.45 -12.30
C THR A 326 -6.81 24.07 -11.70
N GLY A 327 -5.85 25.00 -11.70
CA GLY A 327 -4.50 24.78 -11.14
C GLY A 327 -4.44 24.79 -9.61
N GLU A 328 -5.55 25.09 -8.92
CA GLU A 328 -5.62 25.18 -7.46
C GLU A 328 -6.14 23.89 -6.80
N LYS A 329 -6.58 22.92 -7.61
CA LYS A 329 -7.14 21.67 -7.13
C LYS A 329 -6.07 20.60 -6.96
N GLY A 330 -6.16 19.96 -5.81
CA GLY A 330 -5.45 18.76 -5.45
C GLY A 330 -4.20 18.99 -4.61
N ALA A 331 -3.96 18.06 -3.69
CA ALA A 331 -2.80 18.07 -2.84
C ALA A 331 -2.32 16.65 -2.49
N LEU A 332 -1.02 16.52 -2.29
CA LEU A 332 -0.37 15.34 -1.75
C LEU A 332 -0.40 15.37 -0.22
N ARG A 333 -0.62 14.21 0.38
CA ARG A 333 -0.63 14.02 1.83
C ARG A 333 0.76 13.61 2.29
N ILE A 334 1.37 14.42 3.18
CA ILE A 334 2.77 14.28 3.57
C ILE A 334 2.90 13.90 5.04
N ALA A 335 3.74 12.92 5.34
CA ALA A 335 4.20 12.55 6.67
C ALA A 335 5.64 13.03 6.91
N ASN A 336 5.89 13.58 8.10
CA ASN A 336 7.19 14.14 8.47
C ASN A 336 7.77 13.46 9.73
N SER A 337 9.06 13.66 9.96
CA SER A 337 9.84 13.09 11.07
C SER A 337 10.13 14.11 12.17
N TRP A 338 9.22 15.07 12.40
CA TRP A 338 9.33 16.09 13.46
C TRP A 338 8.30 15.90 14.58
N GLY A 339 7.79 14.68 14.73
CA GLY A 339 6.88 14.31 15.81
C GLY A 339 5.46 14.84 15.65
N THR A 340 4.60 14.43 16.59
CA THR A 340 3.16 14.73 16.57
C THR A 340 2.83 16.16 16.98
N SER A 341 3.79 16.94 17.47
CA SER A 341 3.58 18.37 17.70
C SER A 341 3.62 19.18 16.39
N TRP A 342 4.16 18.60 15.32
CA TRP A 342 4.28 19.28 14.04
C TRP A 342 2.95 19.25 13.27
N ARG A 343 2.32 20.43 13.13
CA ARG A 343 1.12 20.63 12.30
C ARG A 343 0.03 19.62 12.65
N GLU A 344 -0.46 18.85 11.67
CA GLU A 344 -1.60 17.93 11.81
C GLU A 344 -1.18 16.61 12.47
N ALA A 345 -0.57 16.65 13.64
CA ALA A 345 -0.02 15.47 14.31
C ALA A 345 1.09 14.74 13.53
N GLY A 346 2.01 15.49 12.92
CA GLY A 346 3.16 14.97 12.15
C GLY A 346 2.98 15.04 10.63
N PHE A 347 1.97 15.76 10.20
CA PHE A 347 1.40 15.63 8.87
C PHE A 347 1.01 17.00 8.31
N THR A 348 0.96 17.09 6.98
CA THR A 348 0.50 18.29 6.25
C THR A 348 0.04 17.93 4.84
N TRP A 349 -0.54 18.91 4.14
CA TRP A 349 -0.79 18.87 2.70
C TRP A 349 0.27 19.65 1.92
N LEU A 350 0.52 19.23 0.68
CA LEU A 350 1.34 19.91 -0.32
C LEU A 350 0.53 20.02 -1.62
N ALA A 351 0.16 21.23 -2.04
CA ALA A 351 -0.64 21.44 -3.25
C ALA A 351 0.09 20.94 -4.51
N TYR A 352 -0.65 20.43 -5.50
CA TYR A 352 -0.05 19.95 -6.75
C TYR A 352 0.69 21.05 -7.51
N ASP A 353 0.20 22.29 -7.47
CA ASP A 353 0.90 23.44 -8.07
C ASP A 353 2.34 23.54 -7.53
N ALA A 354 2.57 23.30 -6.23
CA ALA A 354 3.90 23.41 -5.62
C ALA A 354 4.97 22.52 -6.28
N LEU A 355 4.57 21.46 -6.98
CA LEU A 355 5.46 20.59 -7.73
C LEU A 355 6.05 21.27 -8.97
N ARG A 356 5.35 22.27 -9.53
CA ARG A 356 5.72 22.93 -10.78
C ARG A 356 6.81 23.98 -10.58
N HIS A 357 7.70 24.09 -11.56
CA HIS A 357 8.68 25.18 -11.67
C HIS A 357 8.04 26.54 -11.97
N THR A 358 6.84 26.56 -12.54
CA THR A 358 6.02 27.76 -12.79
C THR A 358 4.60 27.48 -12.34
N SER A 359 3.93 28.43 -11.69
CA SER A 359 2.52 28.23 -11.29
C SER A 359 1.64 28.01 -12.51
N ASP A 360 0.77 27.01 -12.45
CA ASP A 360 -0.32 26.81 -13.40
C ASP A 360 -1.47 27.79 -13.13
N VAL A 361 -1.46 28.48 -11.97
CA VAL A 361 -2.48 29.46 -11.57
C VAL A 361 -2.06 30.87 -12.02
N PRO A 362 -2.86 31.54 -12.88
CA PRO A 362 -2.61 32.93 -13.23
C PRO A 362 -2.57 33.83 -11.99
N GLY A 363 -1.50 34.62 -11.86
CA GLY A 363 -1.28 35.47 -10.68
C GLY A 363 -0.65 34.74 -9.48
N GLY A 364 -0.39 33.43 -9.61
CA GLY A 364 0.32 32.65 -8.60
C GLY A 364 1.79 33.09 -8.42
N PRO A 365 2.43 32.70 -7.30
CA PRO A 365 3.82 33.05 -7.01
C PRO A 365 4.77 32.50 -8.09
N SER A 366 5.70 33.36 -8.52
CA SER A 366 6.65 33.05 -9.61
C SER A 366 8.09 33.49 -9.32
N SER A 367 8.30 34.65 -8.69
CA SER A 367 9.65 35.12 -8.37
C SER A 367 10.30 34.28 -7.26
N GLY A 368 11.45 33.68 -7.55
CA GLY A 368 12.18 32.84 -6.60
C GLY A 368 11.53 31.48 -6.33
N ARG A 369 10.54 31.08 -7.15
CA ARG A 369 9.88 29.78 -7.04
C ARG A 369 10.84 28.64 -7.34
N VAL A 370 10.74 27.58 -6.55
CA VAL A 370 11.44 26.31 -6.73
C VAL A 370 10.40 25.20 -6.71
N ALA A 371 10.54 24.19 -7.58
CA ALA A 371 9.72 22.99 -7.51
C ALA A 371 9.89 22.29 -6.14
N ALA A 372 8.79 21.77 -5.59
CA ALA A 372 8.82 21.21 -4.24
C ALA A 372 9.74 19.99 -4.12
N PHE A 373 9.97 19.23 -5.18
CA PHE A 373 10.77 18.01 -5.15
C PHE A 373 12.14 18.27 -5.77
N GLN A 374 13.20 17.91 -5.05
CA GLN A 374 14.55 17.97 -5.59
C GLN A 374 14.65 17.07 -6.81
N SER A 375 15.11 17.65 -7.93
CA SER A 375 15.27 16.98 -9.22
C SER A 375 14.00 16.40 -9.83
N ASP A 376 12.81 16.83 -9.37
CA ASP A 376 11.51 16.31 -9.82
C ASP A 376 11.37 14.78 -9.65
N MET A 377 12.05 14.24 -8.61
CA MET A 377 12.17 12.81 -8.34
C MET A 377 11.48 12.39 -7.04
N VAL A 378 10.90 11.18 -7.06
CA VAL A 378 10.50 10.44 -5.86
C VAL A 378 11.00 8.99 -5.91
N PHE A 379 11.30 8.44 -4.73
CA PHE A 379 11.88 7.12 -4.54
C PHE A 379 10.84 6.10 -4.08
N VAL A 380 10.88 4.93 -4.69
CA VAL A 380 9.94 3.83 -4.49
C VAL A 380 10.70 2.59 -4.06
N LEU A 381 10.25 1.98 -2.97
CA LEU A 381 10.83 0.77 -2.40
C LEU A 381 9.77 -0.31 -2.39
N THR A 382 10.15 -1.53 -2.79
CA THR A 382 9.32 -2.73 -2.64
C THR A 382 10.09 -3.70 -1.75
N ALA A 383 9.45 -4.17 -0.66
CA ALA A 383 10.01 -5.24 0.17
C ALA A 383 10.07 -6.55 -0.63
N ARG A 384 11.10 -7.38 -0.42
CA ARG A 384 11.13 -8.72 -1.00
C ARG A 384 10.09 -9.59 -0.33
N ASP A 385 9.41 -10.42 -1.12
CA ASP A 385 8.49 -11.42 -0.61
C ASP A 385 9.27 -12.62 -0.09
N GLY A 386 9.08 -13.00 1.18
CA GLY A 386 9.68 -14.21 1.74
C GLY A 386 11.22 -14.33 1.72
N TYR A 387 11.98 -13.24 1.54
CA TYR A 387 13.44 -13.33 1.43
C TYR A 387 14.11 -13.81 2.72
N SER A 388 14.94 -14.84 2.58
CA SER A 388 15.92 -15.28 3.59
C SER A 388 17.29 -15.41 2.93
N PRO A 389 18.38 -14.97 3.58
CA PRO A 389 19.72 -15.27 3.09
C PRO A 389 19.96 -16.79 3.08
N LEU A 390 20.75 -17.26 2.10
CA LEU A 390 21.08 -18.67 1.89
C LEU A 390 22.39 -19.05 2.59
N LEU A 391 23.40 -18.19 2.46
CA LEU A 391 24.71 -18.36 3.09
C LEU A 391 25.13 -17.00 3.64
N ILE A 392 25.52 -16.95 4.91
CA ILE A 392 26.00 -15.73 5.56
C ILE A 392 27.44 -15.87 6.01
N GLY A 393 28.18 -14.76 6.01
CA GLY A 393 29.47 -14.64 6.67
C GLY A 393 29.31 -13.94 8.00
N GLU A 394 29.69 -14.59 9.10
CA GLU A 394 29.73 -14.00 10.44
C GLU A 394 31.20 -13.82 10.86
N PHE A 395 31.56 -12.61 11.27
CA PHE A 395 32.94 -12.30 11.62
C PHE A 395 33.04 -11.24 12.72
N THR A 396 34.10 -11.32 13.53
CA THR A 396 34.38 -10.37 14.59
C THR A 396 35.66 -9.61 14.27
N ILE A 397 35.55 -8.27 14.23
CA ILE A 397 36.67 -7.38 13.97
C ILE A 397 36.81 -6.29 15.03
N GLU A 398 38.03 -5.82 15.23
CA GLU A 398 38.38 -4.67 16.05
C GLU A 398 39.10 -3.63 15.19
N HIS A 399 38.65 -2.38 15.27
CA HIS A 399 39.30 -1.24 14.61
C HIS A 399 39.05 0.04 15.40
N VAL A 400 40.02 0.95 15.41
CA VAL A 400 39.89 2.25 16.10
C VAL A 400 39.16 3.32 15.27
N LYS A 401 39.12 3.16 13.94
CA LYS A 401 38.58 4.16 12.98
C LYS A 401 37.92 3.54 11.74
N ARG A 402 36.59 3.51 11.67
CA ARG A 402 35.87 2.86 10.55
C ARG A 402 36.18 3.47 9.18
N ASN A 403 36.50 4.77 9.11
CA ASN A 403 36.83 5.44 7.85
C ASN A 403 38.17 5.02 7.21
N GLN A 404 38.96 4.15 7.86
CA GLN A 404 40.17 3.55 7.29
C GLN A 404 39.93 2.13 6.78
N LEU A 405 38.76 1.56 7.06
CA LEU A 405 38.46 0.15 6.87
C LEU A 405 37.53 -0.07 5.68
N ARG A 406 37.90 -0.97 4.78
CA ARG A 406 37.04 -1.48 3.71
C ARG A 406 36.91 -3.00 3.77
N LEU A 407 35.68 -3.50 3.73
CA LEU A 407 35.37 -4.92 3.64
C LEU A 407 34.84 -5.32 2.26
N SER A 408 34.98 -6.61 1.97
CA SER A 408 34.36 -7.25 0.82
C SER A 408 34.10 -8.72 1.12
N LEU A 409 33.06 -9.28 0.52
CA LEU A 409 32.89 -10.72 0.37
C LEU A 409 33.44 -11.14 -1.00
N GLY A 410 33.83 -12.40 -1.13
CA GLY A 410 34.19 -12.91 -2.45
C GLY A 410 34.14 -14.42 -2.57
N THR A 411 34.11 -14.89 -3.81
CA THR A 411 34.13 -16.31 -4.15
C THR A 411 35.16 -16.61 -5.23
N SER A 412 35.71 -17.82 -5.22
CA SER A 412 36.56 -18.37 -6.28
C SER A 412 36.73 -19.89 -6.11
N GLY A 413 37.43 -20.53 -7.06
CA GLY A 413 37.88 -21.92 -6.87
C GLY A 413 38.91 -22.06 -5.73
N THR A 414 38.90 -23.23 -5.07
CA THR A 414 39.66 -23.51 -3.83
C THR A 414 41.19 -23.40 -3.91
N THR A 415 41.77 -23.25 -5.09
CA THR A 415 43.22 -23.05 -5.24
C THR A 415 43.63 -21.57 -5.28
N ALA A 416 42.69 -20.65 -5.48
CA ALA A 416 43.01 -19.23 -5.61
C ALA A 416 43.28 -18.58 -4.24
N THR A 417 44.15 -17.58 -4.24
CA THR A 417 44.50 -16.80 -3.03
C THR A 417 43.77 -15.45 -2.96
N THR A 418 43.06 -15.08 -4.03
CA THR A 418 42.25 -13.88 -4.15
C THR A 418 40.89 -14.22 -4.76
N PRO A 419 39.81 -13.52 -4.40
CA PRO A 419 38.50 -13.75 -4.98
C PRO A 419 38.47 -13.42 -6.49
N SER A 420 37.71 -14.20 -7.26
CA SER A 420 37.42 -13.90 -8.67
C SER A 420 36.10 -13.14 -8.84
N THR A 421 35.19 -13.31 -7.89
CA THR A 421 33.94 -12.55 -7.77
C THR A 421 33.96 -11.84 -6.43
N THR A 422 33.61 -10.56 -6.42
CA THR A 422 33.58 -9.75 -5.21
C THR A 422 32.23 -9.08 -5.03
N TRP A 423 31.77 -9.04 -3.79
CA TRP A 423 30.62 -8.25 -3.36
C TRP A 423 31.08 -7.26 -2.30
N THR A 424 30.65 -6.01 -2.44
CA THR A 424 31.08 -4.93 -1.55
C THR A 424 29.87 -4.41 -0.78
N PRO A 425 29.89 -4.41 0.56
CA PRO A 425 28.83 -3.82 1.37
C PRO A 425 28.75 -2.30 1.16
N THR A 426 27.63 -1.68 1.53
CA THR A 426 27.52 -0.20 1.58
C THR A 426 28.12 0.38 2.86
N ALA A 427 27.84 -0.21 4.03
CA ALA A 427 28.63 0.04 5.23
C ALA A 427 30.02 -0.59 5.12
N LEU A 428 30.95 -0.20 5.99
CA LEU A 428 32.31 -0.77 6.07
C LEU A 428 33.14 -0.55 4.79
N THR A 429 33.06 0.64 4.18
CA THR A 429 33.79 1.00 2.96
C THR A 429 34.48 2.35 3.04
N ASN A 430 35.42 2.50 3.98
CA ASN A 430 36.13 3.76 4.30
C ASN A 430 35.18 4.89 4.73
N ASP A 431 34.14 4.55 5.48
CA ASP A 431 33.12 5.50 5.94
C ASP A 431 32.82 5.34 7.45
N GLY A 432 31.92 6.16 8.00
CA GLY A 432 31.52 6.12 9.42
C GLY A 432 32.47 6.85 10.36
N GLY A 433 33.40 7.65 9.82
CA GLY A 433 34.28 8.56 10.56
C GLY A 433 35.44 7.89 11.31
N ALA A 434 36.25 8.72 11.97
CA ALA A 434 37.44 8.32 12.73
C ALA A 434 37.07 7.82 14.15
N TYR A 435 36.17 6.84 14.21
CA TYR A 435 35.66 6.25 15.45
C TYR A 435 35.67 4.73 15.37
N ALA A 436 35.77 4.07 16.52
CA ALA A 436 35.54 2.64 16.68
C ALA A 436 34.04 2.32 16.55
N PHE A 437 33.68 1.05 16.49
CA PHE A 437 32.30 0.62 16.19
C PHE A 437 31.25 1.09 17.21
N ASP A 438 31.61 1.27 18.48
CA ASP A 438 30.72 1.85 19.52
C ASP A 438 30.63 3.39 19.47
N GLY A 439 31.27 4.04 18.49
CA GLY A 439 31.30 5.49 18.35
C GLY A 439 32.35 6.19 19.21
N THR A 440 33.16 5.45 19.98
CA THR A 440 34.27 6.01 20.76
C THR A 440 35.56 6.06 19.94
N THR A 441 36.67 6.47 20.55
CA THR A 441 38.01 6.44 19.94
C THR A 441 38.84 5.24 20.40
N THR A 442 38.22 4.28 21.10
CA THR A 442 38.89 3.07 21.60
C THR A 442 38.32 1.87 20.84
N SER A 443 39.18 1.04 20.26
CA SER A 443 38.72 -0.15 19.53
C SER A 443 37.94 -1.07 20.44
N VAL A 444 36.81 -1.55 19.94
CA VAL A 444 36.00 -2.59 20.57
C VAL A 444 35.74 -3.70 19.56
N PRO A 445 35.63 -4.97 20.01
CA PRO A 445 35.24 -6.06 19.12
C PRO A 445 33.79 -5.88 18.71
N ALA A 446 33.54 -5.99 17.41
CA ALA A 446 32.21 -5.96 16.83
C ALA A 446 32.02 -7.18 15.92
N THR A 447 30.89 -7.86 16.09
CA THR A 447 30.53 -9.00 15.25
C THR A 447 29.50 -8.56 14.22
N PHE A 448 29.80 -8.81 12.96
CA PHE A 448 28.97 -8.43 11.82
C PHE A 448 28.56 -9.67 11.04
N VAL A 449 27.41 -9.56 10.37
CA VAL A 449 26.86 -10.61 9.50
C VAL A 449 26.61 -10.00 8.14
N LEU A 450 27.16 -10.61 7.09
CA LEU A 450 26.98 -10.20 5.70
C LEU A 450 26.47 -11.37 4.86
N ASP A 451 25.76 -11.04 3.79
CA ASP A 451 25.04 -12.00 2.95
C ASP A 451 25.87 -12.42 1.72
N PHE A 452 26.22 -13.70 1.60
CA PHE A 452 26.90 -14.24 0.41
C PHE A 452 25.93 -14.55 -0.73
N SER A 453 24.61 -14.53 -0.51
CA SER A 453 23.60 -15.03 -1.45
C SER A 453 23.70 -14.41 -2.84
N ASP A 454 24.03 -13.11 -2.92
CA ASP A 454 24.16 -12.38 -4.19
C ASP A 454 25.34 -12.86 -5.06
N ILE A 455 26.30 -13.60 -4.50
CA ILE A 455 27.50 -14.12 -5.19
C ILE A 455 27.66 -15.64 -5.07
N LEU A 456 26.60 -16.34 -4.68
CA LEU A 456 26.56 -17.80 -4.72
C LEU A 456 26.46 -18.30 -6.16
N VAL A 457 27.11 -19.44 -6.40
CA VAL A 457 26.97 -20.18 -7.66
C VAL A 457 26.53 -21.59 -7.28
N ALA A 458 25.25 -21.89 -7.50
CA ALA A 458 24.68 -23.20 -7.21
C ALA A 458 25.40 -24.29 -8.04
N GLY A 459 25.65 -25.46 -7.42
CA GLY A 459 26.28 -26.59 -8.09
C GLY A 459 27.75 -26.40 -8.50
N ALA A 460 28.41 -25.33 -8.06
CA ALA A 460 29.81 -25.05 -8.39
C ALA A 460 30.83 -25.98 -7.71
N GLY A 461 30.37 -26.96 -6.93
CA GLY A 461 31.22 -27.83 -6.10
C GLY A 461 31.91 -27.04 -4.98
N PRO A 462 33.01 -27.55 -4.42
CA PRO A 462 33.79 -26.82 -3.41
C PRO A 462 34.27 -25.47 -3.96
N GLN A 463 33.86 -24.40 -3.29
CA GLN A 463 34.29 -23.03 -3.54
C GLN A 463 35.01 -22.49 -2.31
N ARG A 464 35.81 -21.44 -2.52
CA ARG A 464 36.43 -20.64 -1.47
C ARG A 464 35.63 -19.37 -1.25
N TYR A 465 35.16 -19.16 -0.03
CA TYR A 465 34.44 -17.99 0.42
C TYR A 465 35.37 -17.09 1.21
N TYR A 466 35.57 -15.86 0.72
CA TYR A 466 36.51 -14.91 1.29
C TYR A 466 35.79 -13.82 2.08
N LEU A 467 36.40 -13.45 3.20
CA LEU A 467 36.25 -12.15 3.82
C LEU A 467 37.51 -11.33 3.49
N GLY A 468 37.37 -10.32 2.65
CA GLY A 468 38.42 -9.36 2.35
C GLY A 468 38.37 -8.20 3.33
N LEU A 469 39.51 -7.88 3.95
CA LEU A 469 39.69 -6.72 4.81
C LEU A 469 40.80 -5.86 4.27
N TYR A 470 40.55 -4.57 4.14
CA TYR A 470 41.52 -3.57 3.73
C TYR A 470 41.58 -2.48 4.78
N ASP A 471 42.78 -2.25 5.30
CA ASP A 471 43.08 -1.05 6.07
C ASP A 471 43.95 -0.12 5.21
N ASN A 472 43.57 1.15 5.14
CA ASN A 472 44.15 2.12 4.24
C ASN A 472 45.24 2.99 4.87
N THR A 473 45.47 2.87 6.18
CA THR A 473 46.36 3.76 6.94
C THR A 473 47.30 2.98 7.84
N LEU A 474 48.60 3.22 7.73
CA LEU A 474 49.61 2.63 8.62
C LEU A 474 49.34 2.98 10.10
N SER A 475 49.49 2.01 11.00
CA SER A 475 49.51 2.08 12.48
C SER A 475 48.18 1.98 13.23
N ASP A 476 47.05 1.87 12.53
CA ASP A 476 45.73 1.63 13.10
C ASP A 476 45.20 0.27 12.61
N PRO A 477 45.85 -0.88 12.90
CA PRO A 477 45.54 -2.11 12.20
C PRO A 477 44.15 -2.69 12.54
N VAL A 478 43.50 -3.31 11.55
CA VAL A 478 42.32 -4.15 11.78
C VAL A 478 42.73 -5.50 12.32
N THR A 479 42.08 -5.92 13.41
CA THR A 479 42.20 -7.28 13.93
C THR A 479 40.93 -8.06 13.62
N LEU A 480 41.07 -9.15 12.88
CA LEU A 480 40.01 -10.14 12.65
C LEU A 480 40.21 -11.28 13.65
N SER A 481 39.30 -11.43 14.61
CA SER A 481 39.40 -12.43 15.68
C SER A 481 38.57 -13.69 15.40
N ALA A 482 37.50 -13.57 14.61
CA ALA A 482 36.66 -14.68 14.20
C ALA A 482 36.14 -14.47 12.77
N PHE A 483 36.04 -15.56 12.00
CA PHE A 483 35.30 -15.59 10.73
C PHE A 483 34.77 -17.00 10.51
N LYS A 484 33.49 -17.12 10.23
CA LYS A 484 32.83 -18.33 9.75
C LYS A 484 31.84 -18.00 8.64
N ILE A 485 31.52 -19.00 7.84
CA ILE A 485 30.30 -18.99 7.05
C ILE A 485 29.25 -19.85 7.76
N VAL A 486 27.98 -19.51 7.57
CA VAL A 486 26.83 -20.27 8.06
C VAL A 486 25.91 -20.53 6.90
N ASP A 487 25.72 -21.80 6.57
CA ASP A 487 24.76 -22.29 5.59
C ASP A 487 23.39 -22.39 6.27
N LEU A 488 22.48 -21.54 5.82
CA LEU A 488 21.12 -21.42 6.35
C LEU A 488 20.14 -22.36 5.64
N THR A 489 20.63 -23.15 4.69
CA THR A 489 19.82 -24.13 3.93
C THR A 489 19.91 -25.55 4.49
N THR A 490 20.63 -25.75 5.60
CA THR A 490 20.74 -27.04 6.30
C THR A 490 20.03 -26.98 7.64
N ASP A 491 19.49 -28.12 8.11
CA ASP A 491 18.92 -28.23 9.47
C ASP A 491 19.69 -29.28 10.31
N PRO A 492 20.38 -28.87 11.39
CA PRO A 492 20.61 -27.48 11.81
C PRO A 492 21.53 -26.74 10.84
N ASP A 493 21.62 -25.41 10.96
CA ASP A 493 22.56 -24.58 10.21
C ASP A 493 23.99 -25.16 10.25
N THR A 494 24.65 -25.22 9.10
CA THR A 494 26.02 -25.73 8.98
C THR A 494 26.99 -24.57 9.11
N GLU A 495 27.81 -24.60 10.16
CA GLU A 495 28.85 -23.59 10.38
C GLU A 495 30.22 -24.10 9.97
N VAL A 496 30.97 -23.29 9.22
CA VAL A 496 32.36 -23.60 8.86
C VAL A 496 33.25 -22.42 9.20
N VAL A 497 34.14 -22.63 10.17
CA VAL A 497 35.03 -21.61 10.72
C VAL A 497 36.33 -21.53 9.93
N SER A 498 36.80 -20.32 9.65
CA SER A 498 38.08 -20.09 9.01
C SER A 498 39.24 -20.45 9.93
N ALA A 499 40.18 -21.26 9.46
CA ALA A 499 41.43 -21.53 10.17
C ALA A 499 42.44 -20.37 10.09
N MET A 500 42.09 -19.28 9.41
CA MET A 500 42.97 -18.15 9.17
C MET A 500 42.88 -17.05 10.23
N VAL A 501 42.06 -17.21 11.27
CA VAL A 501 41.90 -16.23 12.37
C VAL A 501 42.59 -16.72 13.66
N PRO A 502 43.15 -15.82 14.50
CA PRO A 502 43.13 -14.37 14.35
C PRO A 502 44.13 -13.83 13.30
N GLN A 503 43.81 -12.68 12.71
CA GLN A 503 44.65 -11.96 11.76
C GLN A 503 44.72 -10.47 12.11
N THR A 504 45.85 -9.85 11.79
CA THR A 504 46.03 -8.39 11.88
C THR A 504 46.51 -7.87 10.53
N ILE A 505 45.81 -6.86 10.01
CA ILE A 505 46.06 -6.26 8.70
C ILE A 505 46.27 -4.76 8.90
N ASP A 506 47.34 -4.21 8.33
CA ASP A 506 47.77 -2.81 8.48
C ASP A 506 48.23 -2.26 7.13
N SER A 507 47.65 -1.14 6.69
CA SER A 507 47.97 -0.45 5.43
C SER A 507 48.00 -1.35 4.18
N GLN A 508 47.19 -2.41 4.15
CA GLN A 508 47.17 -3.38 3.05
C GLN A 508 45.84 -4.13 2.94
N GLN A 509 45.68 -4.87 1.85
CA GLN A 509 44.60 -5.83 1.66
C GLN A 509 45.00 -7.19 2.24
N GLY A 510 44.13 -7.78 3.06
CA GLY A 510 44.21 -9.17 3.48
C GLY A 510 42.90 -9.92 3.20
N TYR A 511 42.99 -11.25 3.28
CA TYR A 511 41.85 -12.14 3.10
C TYR A 511 41.91 -13.27 4.12
N ALA A 512 40.79 -13.53 4.77
CA ALA A 512 40.50 -14.80 5.42
C ALA A 512 39.50 -15.57 4.54
N TYR A 513 39.56 -16.89 4.54
CA TYR A 513 38.64 -17.69 3.74
C TYR A 513 38.22 -18.99 4.42
N VAL A 514 37.16 -19.57 3.87
CA VAL A 514 36.68 -20.91 4.17
C VAL A 514 36.47 -21.63 2.84
N ASP A 515 36.90 -22.90 2.76
CA ASP A 515 36.53 -23.78 1.65
C ASP A 515 35.26 -24.54 2.04
N TYR A 516 34.22 -24.41 1.23
CA TYR A 516 32.94 -25.06 1.47
C TYR A 516 32.30 -25.42 0.14
N ALA A 517 31.70 -26.60 0.08
CA ALA A 517 30.84 -26.97 -1.03
C ALA A 517 29.43 -26.59 -0.61
N TYR A 518 28.98 -25.41 -1.03
CA TYR A 518 27.57 -25.07 -0.89
C TYR A 518 26.78 -26.06 -1.75
N PRO A 519 25.99 -26.95 -1.15
CA PRO A 519 25.30 -27.99 -1.90
C PRO A 519 24.16 -27.42 -2.78
N GLY A 520 23.96 -26.10 -2.76
CA GLY A 520 22.68 -25.49 -3.08
C GLY A 520 21.77 -25.62 -1.87
N PRO A 521 20.56 -25.05 -1.91
CA PRO A 521 19.53 -25.69 -1.14
C PRO A 521 19.41 -27.15 -1.63
N ALA A 522 19.46 -28.11 -0.70
CA ALA A 522 18.51 -29.21 -0.73
C ALA A 522 17.18 -28.66 -0.18
N TYR A 523 16.63 -27.70 -0.92
CA TYR A 523 15.36 -27.05 -0.64
C TYR A 523 14.81 -26.59 -1.97
N ASN A 524 13.51 -26.76 -2.07
CA ASN A 524 12.72 -26.44 -3.21
C ASN A 524 11.85 -25.28 -2.72
N ASP A 525 12.02 -24.11 -3.32
CA ASP A 525 11.19 -22.92 -3.14
C ASP A 525 9.71 -23.33 -3.23
N PRO A 526 8.87 -22.93 -2.26
CA PRO A 526 7.46 -23.25 -2.33
C PRO A 526 6.88 -22.68 -3.62
N PRO A 527 6.10 -23.46 -4.39
CA PRO A 527 5.50 -23.01 -5.62
C PRO A 527 4.60 -21.82 -5.34
N GLN A 528 4.36 -21.01 -6.35
CA GLN A 528 3.47 -19.86 -6.27
C GLN A 528 2.21 -20.15 -7.06
N LEU A 529 1.07 -20.04 -6.39
CA LEU A 529 -0.24 -20.09 -7.02
C LEU A 529 -0.80 -18.68 -7.15
N SER A 530 -1.13 -18.29 -8.37
CA SER A 530 -1.75 -17.01 -8.69
C SER A 530 -2.96 -17.21 -9.59
N SER A 531 -3.86 -16.22 -9.61
CA SER A 531 -5.00 -16.20 -10.54
C SER A 531 -5.92 -17.43 -10.45
N ALA A 532 -6.17 -17.94 -9.23
CA ALA A 532 -7.17 -18.98 -9.01
C ALA A 532 -8.57 -18.42 -9.33
N GLN A 533 -9.30 -19.05 -10.25
CA GLN A 533 -10.58 -18.56 -10.77
C GLN A 533 -11.47 -19.70 -11.29
N VAL A 534 -12.75 -19.41 -11.45
CA VAL A 534 -13.74 -20.32 -12.04
C VAL A 534 -14.62 -19.60 -13.05
N SER A 535 -14.95 -20.28 -14.16
CA SER A 535 -15.84 -19.77 -15.20
C SER A 535 -16.85 -20.84 -15.64
N PRO A 536 -18.16 -20.53 -15.71
CA PRO A 536 -18.78 -19.26 -15.31
C PRO A 536 -18.85 -19.11 -13.77
N MET A 537 -18.89 -17.89 -13.23
CA MET A 537 -19.10 -17.66 -11.78
C MET A 537 -20.56 -17.87 -11.36
N THR A 538 -21.48 -17.85 -12.31
CA THR A 538 -22.90 -18.13 -12.13
C THR A 538 -23.41 -18.96 -13.29
N GLY A 539 -24.13 -20.04 -13.00
CA GLY A 539 -24.64 -20.94 -14.04
C GLY A 539 -25.78 -21.84 -13.54
N ARG A 540 -26.16 -22.80 -14.38
CA ARG A 540 -27.28 -23.71 -14.15
C ARG A 540 -26.80 -25.09 -13.73
N ALA A 541 -27.69 -25.84 -13.10
CA ALA A 541 -27.51 -27.28 -12.93
C ALA A 541 -27.27 -27.95 -14.30
N GLY A 542 -26.11 -28.59 -14.46
CA GLY A 542 -25.68 -29.24 -15.71
C GLY A 542 -24.76 -28.40 -16.61
N ASP A 543 -24.52 -27.13 -16.29
CA ASP A 543 -23.47 -26.35 -16.95
C ASP A 543 -22.08 -26.88 -16.56
N THR A 544 -21.13 -26.75 -17.47
CA THR A 544 -19.73 -27.09 -17.21
C THR A 544 -18.99 -25.89 -16.65
N TYR A 545 -18.44 -26.04 -15.44
CA TYR A 545 -17.60 -25.07 -14.76
C TYR A 545 -16.14 -25.41 -14.97
N THR A 546 -15.33 -24.42 -15.33
CA THR A 546 -13.89 -24.53 -15.57
C THR A 546 -13.12 -23.76 -14.52
N PHE A 547 -12.39 -24.47 -13.67
CA PHE A 547 -11.50 -23.93 -12.65
C PHE A 547 -10.08 -23.80 -13.22
N ASN A 548 -9.42 -22.67 -13.00
CA ASN A 548 -8.07 -22.41 -13.48
C ASN A 548 -7.19 -21.81 -12.37
N VAL A 549 -5.90 -22.11 -12.40
CA VAL A 549 -4.89 -21.46 -11.56
C VAL A 549 -3.54 -21.46 -12.29
N ARG A 550 -2.75 -20.40 -12.10
CA ARG A 550 -1.39 -20.33 -12.61
C ARG A 550 -0.42 -20.80 -11.54
N TYR A 551 0.39 -21.78 -11.90
CA TYR A 551 1.47 -22.32 -11.09
C TYR A 551 2.81 -21.79 -11.61
N VAL A 552 3.66 -21.32 -10.71
CA VAL A 552 5.05 -20.96 -10.99
C VAL A 552 5.92 -21.50 -9.89
N ASP A 553 6.98 -22.18 -10.28
CA ASP A 553 7.97 -22.72 -9.37
C ASP A 553 9.35 -22.15 -9.73
N ALA A 554 10.06 -21.65 -8.73
CA ALA A 554 11.33 -20.96 -8.93
C ALA A 554 12.48 -21.95 -9.21
N ASP A 555 12.38 -23.19 -8.72
CA ASP A 555 13.32 -24.27 -9.00
C ASP A 555 13.08 -24.94 -10.35
N GLY A 556 11.91 -24.70 -10.93
CA GLY A 556 11.49 -25.30 -12.19
C GLY A 556 10.86 -26.67 -12.01
N ASP A 557 10.36 -26.98 -10.80
CA ASP A 557 9.70 -28.24 -10.50
C ASP A 557 8.24 -28.24 -10.98
N ALA A 558 7.82 -29.40 -11.51
CA ALA A 558 6.43 -29.62 -11.90
C ALA A 558 5.62 -30.08 -10.68
N PRO A 559 4.36 -29.65 -10.51
CA PRO A 559 3.58 -29.99 -9.34
C PRO A 559 3.28 -31.49 -9.26
N ALA A 560 3.66 -32.11 -8.14
CA ALA A 560 3.29 -33.46 -7.73
C ALA A 560 1.83 -33.55 -7.23
N VAL A 561 1.35 -32.52 -6.51
CA VAL A 561 -0.06 -32.32 -6.17
C VAL A 561 -0.57 -31.09 -6.92
N LYS A 562 -1.74 -31.21 -7.55
CA LYS A 562 -2.31 -30.16 -8.40
C LYS A 562 -3.83 -30.19 -8.31
N ASN A 563 -4.36 -29.81 -7.15
CA ASN A 563 -5.79 -29.96 -6.88
C ASN A 563 -6.50 -28.60 -6.85
N VAL A 564 -7.73 -28.60 -7.31
CA VAL A 564 -8.76 -27.67 -6.85
C VAL A 564 -9.61 -28.40 -5.82
N VAL A 565 -9.90 -27.76 -4.69
CA VAL A 565 -10.78 -28.28 -3.66
C VAL A 565 -12.07 -27.50 -3.74
N ILE A 566 -13.19 -28.17 -4.05
CA ILE A 566 -14.52 -27.60 -4.23
C ILE A 566 -15.42 -28.19 -3.15
N ASP A 567 -16.06 -27.35 -2.33
CA ASP A 567 -16.86 -27.78 -1.16
C ASP A 567 -16.14 -28.81 -0.27
N ASP A 568 -14.86 -28.55 -0.01
CA ASP A 568 -13.96 -29.43 0.76
C ASP A 568 -13.64 -30.80 0.11
N VAL A 569 -14.01 -31.01 -1.15
CA VAL A 569 -13.66 -32.20 -1.95
C VAL A 569 -12.57 -31.88 -2.98
N ALA A 570 -11.47 -32.62 -2.94
CA ALA A 570 -10.33 -32.41 -3.84
C ALA A 570 -10.53 -33.06 -5.23
N HIS A 571 -10.24 -32.30 -6.28
CA HIS A 571 -10.27 -32.70 -7.68
C HIS A 571 -8.94 -32.38 -8.37
N GLU A 572 -8.36 -33.36 -9.07
CA GLU A 572 -7.09 -33.18 -9.76
C GLU A 572 -7.23 -32.30 -11.02
N MET A 573 -6.30 -31.36 -11.20
CA MET A 573 -6.22 -30.43 -12.33
C MET A 573 -5.20 -30.92 -13.37
N SER A 574 -5.37 -30.48 -14.63
CA SER A 574 -4.51 -30.80 -15.77
C SER A 574 -3.79 -29.57 -16.32
N LEU A 575 -2.53 -29.71 -16.72
CA LEU A 575 -1.77 -28.65 -17.38
C LEU A 575 -2.41 -28.30 -18.74
N LEU A 576 -2.56 -27.00 -19.02
CA LEU A 576 -3.05 -26.51 -20.31
C LEU A 576 -2.07 -26.84 -21.44
N SER A 577 -2.58 -27.38 -22.54
CA SER A 577 -1.78 -27.89 -23.65
C SER A 577 -0.77 -26.86 -24.17
N GLY A 578 0.51 -27.26 -24.26
CA GLY A 578 1.61 -26.44 -24.81
C GLY A 578 2.31 -25.52 -23.81
N GLN A 579 1.99 -25.58 -22.52
CA GLN A 579 2.65 -24.80 -21.46
C GLN A 579 3.76 -25.60 -20.75
N PRO A 580 4.78 -24.93 -20.17
CA PRO A 580 5.76 -25.61 -19.34
C PRO A 580 5.16 -25.99 -17.97
N PRO A 581 5.34 -27.24 -17.48
CA PRO A 581 4.71 -27.71 -16.25
C PRO A 581 5.04 -26.90 -14.98
N ALA A 582 6.25 -26.36 -14.89
CA ALA A 582 6.72 -25.57 -13.76
C ALA A 582 6.35 -24.08 -13.82
N ASN A 583 5.74 -23.63 -14.91
CA ASN A 583 5.35 -22.23 -15.11
C ASN A 583 4.17 -22.18 -16.09
N GLY A 584 3.03 -22.69 -15.64
CA GLY A 584 1.91 -23.01 -16.53
C GLY A 584 0.56 -22.86 -15.88
N TRP A 585 -0.47 -22.85 -16.72
CA TRP A 585 -1.86 -22.84 -16.29
C TRP A 585 -2.36 -24.26 -16.10
N TYR A 586 -3.02 -24.51 -14.96
CA TYR A 586 -3.69 -25.77 -14.65
C TYR A 586 -5.20 -25.57 -14.65
N THR A 587 -5.94 -26.54 -15.18
CA THR A 587 -7.39 -26.46 -15.38
C THR A 587 -8.12 -27.73 -14.93
N HIS A 588 -9.33 -27.59 -14.39
CA HIS A 588 -10.25 -28.68 -14.09
C HIS A 588 -11.67 -28.30 -14.51
N THR A 589 -12.41 -29.24 -15.10
CA THR A 589 -13.81 -29.01 -15.49
C THR A 589 -14.75 -30.00 -14.80
N THR A 590 -15.86 -29.49 -14.28
CA THR A 590 -16.90 -30.32 -13.64
C THR A 590 -18.28 -29.68 -13.75
N MET A 591 -19.33 -30.44 -13.41
CA MET A 591 -20.67 -29.90 -13.14
C MET A 591 -20.86 -29.79 -11.64
N LEU A 592 -21.57 -28.76 -11.20
CA LEU A 592 -21.86 -28.53 -9.78
C LEU A 592 -23.34 -28.75 -9.46
N PRO A 593 -23.68 -29.26 -8.26
CA PRO A 593 -25.05 -29.26 -7.74
C PRO A 593 -25.67 -27.85 -7.67
N ILE A 594 -26.97 -27.73 -7.42
CA ILE A 594 -27.60 -26.43 -7.15
C ILE A 594 -27.15 -25.94 -5.77
N GLY A 595 -26.73 -24.68 -5.68
CA GLY A 595 -26.28 -24.06 -4.44
C GLY A 595 -25.15 -23.06 -4.63
N GLU A 596 -24.68 -22.52 -3.52
CA GLU A 596 -23.42 -21.79 -3.46
C GLU A 596 -22.28 -22.78 -3.23
N HIS A 597 -21.20 -22.61 -3.99
CA HIS A 597 -20.00 -23.42 -3.88
C HIS A 597 -18.83 -22.53 -3.51
N ASP A 598 -17.90 -23.12 -2.78
CA ASP A 598 -16.62 -22.52 -2.44
C ASP A 598 -15.47 -23.34 -3.01
N PHE A 599 -14.34 -22.69 -3.29
CA PHE A 599 -13.14 -23.43 -3.68
C PHE A 599 -11.82 -22.79 -3.26
N TYR A 600 -10.76 -23.59 -3.30
CA TYR A 600 -9.38 -23.13 -3.29
C TYR A 600 -8.49 -24.09 -4.07
N CYS A 601 -7.34 -23.62 -4.55
CA CYS A 601 -6.35 -24.47 -5.19
C CYS A 601 -5.25 -24.81 -4.20
N GLN A 602 -4.78 -26.06 -4.22
CA GLN A 602 -3.67 -26.54 -3.41
C GLN A 602 -2.73 -27.37 -4.28
N PHE A 603 -1.49 -26.91 -4.37
CA PHE A 603 -0.44 -27.51 -5.16
C PHE A 603 0.76 -27.83 -4.28
N ALA A 604 1.49 -28.88 -4.61
CA ALA A 604 2.76 -29.22 -4.01
C ALA A 604 3.71 -29.67 -5.12
N ASP A 605 4.95 -29.22 -5.07
CA ASP A 605 6.03 -29.54 -6.02
C ASP A 605 6.55 -30.99 -5.89
N GLY A 606 6.36 -31.63 -4.74
CA GLY A 606 6.91 -32.96 -4.44
C GLY A 606 8.29 -32.95 -3.79
N GLY A 607 8.93 -31.79 -3.64
CA GLY A 607 10.13 -31.52 -2.83
C GLY A 607 9.84 -31.34 -1.34
N GLY A 608 8.57 -31.20 -0.97
CA GLY A 608 8.12 -31.12 0.43
C GLY A 608 7.34 -29.85 0.75
N GLU A 609 7.35 -28.89 -0.16
CA GLU A 609 6.65 -27.62 -0.03
C GLU A 609 5.30 -27.61 -0.77
N SER A 610 4.45 -26.65 -0.41
CA SER A 610 3.12 -26.52 -1.00
C SER A 610 2.65 -25.08 -1.03
N ALA A 611 1.78 -24.78 -1.97
CA ALA A 611 1.08 -23.51 -2.03
C ALA A 611 -0.43 -23.67 -2.14
N ARG A 612 -1.10 -22.62 -1.66
CA ARG A 612 -2.54 -22.52 -1.60
C ARG A 612 -2.99 -21.18 -2.16
N ALA A 613 -4.01 -21.19 -3.02
CA ALA A 613 -4.66 -19.99 -3.50
C ALA A 613 -6.17 -20.08 -3.24
N PRO A 614 -6.75 -19.19 -2.42
CA PRO A 614 -6.10 -18.12 -1.66
C PRO A 614 -5.25 -18.67 -0.49
N LEU A 615 -4.34 -17.86 0.04
CA LEU A 615 -3.42 -18.28 1.11
C LEU A 615 -4.16 -18.74 2.38
N ALA A 616 -5.33 -18.14 2.65
CA ALA A 616 -6.26 -18.52 3.70
C ALA A 616 -7.71 -18.30 3.24
N GLY A 617 -8.68 -18.96 3.88
CA GLY A 617 -10.10 -18.87 3.50
C GLY A 617 -10.42 -19.59 2.19
N LYS A 618 -11.59 -19.36 1.60
CA LYS A 618 -11.97 -19.93 0.31
C LYS A 618 -12.41 -18.80 -0.63
N ILE A 619 -12.43 -19.08 -1.92
CA ILE A 619 -13.09 -18.21 -2.89
C ILE A 619 -14.57 -18.61 -2.88
N ASP A 620 -15.42 -17.64 -2.56
CA ASP A 620 -16.87 -17.78 -2.68
C ASP A 620 -17.24 -17.70 -4.18
N HIS A 621 -18.18 -18.53 -4.65
CA HIS A 621 -18.55 -18.82 -6.05
C HIS A 621 -17.79 -20.04 -6.66
N PRO A 622 -18.41 -20.84 -7.56
CA PRO A 622 -19.62 -20.54 -8.34
C PRO A 622 -20.94 -20.62 -7.58
N THR A 623 -21.92 -19.83 -8.00
CA THR A 623 -23.32 -20.05 -7.61
C THR A 623 -24.07 -20.75 -8.74
N VAL A 624 -24.70 -21.87 -8.41
CA VAL A 624 -25.48 -22.68 -9.34
C VAL A 624 -26.94 -22.55 -8.98
N TYR A 625 -27.72 -22.01 -9.90
CA TYR A 625 -29.15 -21.82 -9.71
C TYR A 625 -29.95 -22.95 -10.37
N GLY A 626 -31.08 -23.32 -9.76
CA GLY A 626 -32.08 -24.18 -10.40
C GLY A 626 -32.72 -23.50 -11.61
N HIS A 627 -32.85 -22.17 -11.56
CA HIS A 627 -33.43 -21.31 -12.59
C HIS A 627 -32.75 -19.94 -12.56
N ILE A 628 -32.63 -19.31 -13.73
CA ILE A 628 -31.90 -18.06 -13.93
C ILE A 628 -32.82 -17.01 -14.54
N MET A 629 -32.78 -15.80 -14.02
CA MET A 629 -33.36 -14.60 -14.62
C MET A 629 -32.32 -13.92 -15.54
N THR A 630 -32.72 -13.62 -16.77
CA THR A 630 -31.87 -12.95 -17.78
C THR A 630 -32.20 -11.48 -17.97
N SER A 631 -33.48 -11.09 -17.84
CA SER A 631 -33.89 -9.69 -17.94
C SER A 631 -35.27 -9.43 -17.34
N LEU A 632 -35.51 -8.16 -17.01
CA LEU A 632 -36.80 -7.62 -16.58
C LEU A 632 -37.38 -6.72 -17.68
N SER A 633 -38.69 -6.76 -17.90
CA SER A 633 -39.38 -5.85 -18.82
C SER A 633 -40.74 -5.43 -18.26
N PRO A 634 -40.94 -4.13 -17.96
CA PRO A 634 -39.92 -3.07 -17.92
C PRO A 634 -38.84 -3.34 -16.85
N ALA A 635 -37.70 -2.64 -16.91
CA ALA A 635 -36.63 -2.72 -15.89
C ALA A 635 -36.62 -1.52 -14.92
N SER A 636 -37.43 -0.49 -15.20
CA SER A 636 -37.65 0.64 -14.32
C SER A 636 -39.08 1.20 -14.44
N ALA A 637 -39.49 1.96 -13.43
CA ALA A 637 -40.74 2.72 -13.40
C ALA A 637 -40.58 3.98 -12.53
N ALA A 638 -41.41 4.99 -12.71
CA ALA A 638 -41.38 6.20 -11.90
C ALA A 638 -42.07 6.01 -10.54
N THR A 639 -41.58 6.68 -9.50
CA THR A 639 -42.21 6.71 -8.18
C THR A 639 -43.64 7.27 -8.25
N GLY A 640 -44.56 6.68 -7.51
CA GLY A 640 -45.99 7.04 -7.49
C GLY A 640 -46.76 6.64 -8.76
N GLY A 641 -46.17 5.83 -9.65
CA GLY A 641 -46.83 5.30 -10.84
C GLY A 641 -47.98 4.33 -10.52
N ALA A 642 -48.82 4.06 -11.54
CA ALA A 642 -49.79 2.98 -11.46
C ALA A 642 -49.09 1.61 -11.48
N GLY A 643 -49.72 0.62 -10.86
CA GLY A 643 -49.29 -0.78 -10.97
C GLY A 643 -49.25 -1.27 -12.41
N PHE A 644 -48.41 -2.27 -12.67
CA PHE A 644 -48.21 -2.86 -14.00
C PHE A 644 -47.75 -4.32 -13.90
N THR A 645 -47.85 -5.04 -15.01
CA THR A 645 -47.32 -6.41 -15.13
C THR A 645 -45.83 -6.39 -15.49
N LEU A 646 -45.00 -6.87 -14.57
CA LEU A 646 -43.57 -7.10 -14.79
C LEU A 646 -43.37 -8.44 -15.50
N THR A 647 -42.80 -8.41 -16.71
CA THR A 647 -42.36 -9.65 -17.38
C THR A 647 -40.93 -9.98 -16.96
N VAL A 648 -40.74 -11.20 -16.45
CA VAL A 648 -39.42 -11.75 -16.10
C VAL A 648 -39.02 -12.78 -17.14
N TYR A 649 -37.90 -12.53 -17.81
CA TYR A 649 -37.29 -13.48 -18.75
C TYR A 649 -36.21 -14.28 -18.05
N GLY A 650 -36.10 -15.55 -18.41
CA GLY A 650 -35.13 -16.45 -17.83
C GLY A 650 -35.15 -17.84 -18.42
N SER A 651 -34.90 -18.83 -17.58
CA SER A 651 -34.85 -20.24 -17.96
C SER A 651 -35.09 -21.14 -16.75
N LEU A 652 -35.67 -22.32 -17.02
CA LEU A 652 -35.97 -23.37 -16.04
C LEU A 652 -36.99 -22.95 -14.97
N PHE A 653 -37.83 -21.95 -15.25
CA PHE A 653 -39.00 -21.69 -14.43
C PHE A 653 -39.96 -22.87 -14.49
N ASP A 654 -40.69 -23.11 -13.41
CA ASP A 654 -41.69 -24.16 -13.29
C ASP A 654 -43.07 -23.57 -12.95
N PRO A 655 -44.17 -24.34 -13.07
CA PRO A 655 -45.52 -23.84 -12.79
C PRO A 655 -45.75 -23.28 -11.38
N GLY A 656 -44.91 -23.60 -10.39
CA GLY A 656 -44.98 -23.03 -9.04
C GLY A 656 -44.01 -21.88 -8.78
N SER A 657 -43.30 -21.38 -9.80
CA SER A 657 -42.39 -20.25 -9.68
C SER A 657 -43.12 -18.93 -9.39
N VAL A 658 -42.60 -18.15 -8.43
CA VAL A 658 -43.16 -16.88 -7.93
C VAL A 658 -42.09 -15.80 -7.95
N VAL A 659 -42.40 -14.63 -8.51
CA VAL A 659 -41.55 -13.45 -8.43
C VAL A 659 -41.68 -12.82 -7.05
N THR A 660 -40.55 -12.51 -6.44
CA THR A 660 -40.45 -11.79 -5.18
C THR A 660 -39.92 -10.37 -5.45
N TRP A 661 -40.48 -9.42 -4.74
CA TRP A 661 -40.18 -7.99 -4.81
C TRP A 661 -39.79 -7.53 -3.41
N ASP A 662 -38.52 -7.14 -3.22
CA ASP A 662 -38.00 -6.76 -1.90
C ASP A 662 -38.22 -7.88 -0.85
N GLY A 663 -37.99 -9.13 -1.28
CA GLY A 663 -38.20 -10.34 -0.47
C GLY A 663 -39.66 -10.76 -0.26
N THR A 664 -40.64 -10.03 -0.80
CA THR A 664 -42.07 -10.35 -0.65
C THR A 664 -42.67 -10.87 -1.96
N ASP A 665 -43.41 -11.97 -1.90
CA ASP A 665 -44.06 -12.57 -3.08
C ASP A 665 -45.05 -11.62 -3.77
N ARG A 666 -45.10 -11.71 -5.09
CA ARG A 666 -46.12 -11.05 -5.91
C ARG A 666 -46.93 -12.08 -6.69
N PRO A 667 -48.23 -11.83 -6.94
CA PRO A 667 -49.04 -12.69 -7.80
C PRO A 667 -48.32 -12.90 -9.13
N THR A 668 -47.97 -14.15 -9.43
CA THR A 668 -47.14 -14.51 -10.57
C THR A 668 -47.87 -15.52 -11.45
N ALA A 669 -47.94 -15.24 -12.75
CA ALA A 669 -48.41 -16.15 -13.78
C ALA A 669 -47.20 -16.81 -14.45
N TYR A 670 -47.15 -18.14 -14.39
CA TYR A 670 -46.22 -18.94 -15.17
C TYR A 670 -46.69 -19.03 -16.62
N LEU A 671 -45.86 -18.58 -17.57
CA LEU A 671 -46.17 -18.69 -19.00
C LEU A 671 -45.37 -19.80 -19.67
N SER A 672 -44.08 -19.91 -19.37
CA SER A 672 -43.20 -20.97 -19.85
C SER A 672 -41.96 -21.08 -18.98
N GLU A 673 -41.13 -22.10 -19.24
CA GLU A 673 -39.83 -22.26 -18.57
C GLU A 673 -38.90 -21.05 -18.74
N ALA A 674 -39.20 -20.12 -19.65
CA ALA A 674 -38.40 -18.93 -19.91
C ALA A 674 -39.10 -17.60 -19.60
N ARG A 675 -40.35 -17.63 -19.14
CA ARG A 675 -41.13 -16.40 -18.92
C ARG A 675 -42.14 -16.50 -17.79
N LEU A 676 -42.07 -15.53 -16.89
CA LEU A 676 -43.08 -15.26 -15.85
C LEU A 676 -43.65 -13.85 -16.03
N GLU A 677 -44.86 -13.63 -15.55
CA GLU A 677 -45.48 -12.31 -15.42
C GLU A 677 -45.92 -12.09 -13.98
N ALA A 678 -45.48 -11.00 -13.35
CA ALA A 678 -45.83 -10.66 -11.98
C ALA A 678 -46.57 -9.32 -11.91
N GLU A 679 -47.64 -9.28 -11.13
CA GLU A 679 -48.42 -8.06 -10.93
C GLU A 679 -47.79 -7.21 -9.82
N LEU A 680 -47.38 -5.98 -10.17
CA LEU A 680 -46.93 -4.95 -9.24
C LEU A 680 -48.01 -3.90 -9.06
N ASP A 681 -48.16 -3.37 -7.85
CA ASP A 681 -49.15 -2.33 -7.55
C ASP A 681 -48.52 -0.95 -7.30
N GLY A 682 -49.35 0.06 -7.03
CA GLY A 682 -48.86 1.41 -6.76
C GLY A 682 -48.09 1.57 -5.43
N ALA A 683 -48.27 0.63 -4.48
CA ALA A 683 -47.52 0.64 -3.23
C ALA A 683 -46.07 0.16 -3.44
N ASP A 684 -45.85 -0.78 -4.37
CA ASP A 684 -44.52 -1.23 -4.78
C ASP A 684 -43.64 -0.10 -5.35
N LEU A 685 -44.28 0.95 -5.89
CA LEU A 685 -43.66 2.11 -6.53
C LEU A 685 -43.73 3.39 -5.67
N ALA A 686 -44.12 3.30 -4.40
CA ALA A 686 -44.43 4.49 -3.59
C ALA A 686 -43.23 5.41 -3.32
N LEU A 687 -42.01 4.87 -3.32
CA LEU A 687 -40.77 5.59 -3.06
C LEU A 687 -39.73 5.25 -4.11
N GLY A 688 -38.91 6.24 -4.50
CA GLY A 688 -37.74 6.00 -5.33
C GLY A 688 -36.73 5.12 -4.61
N LYS A 689 -36.39 3.97 -5.20
CA LYS A 689 -35.45 2.98 -4.66
C LYS A 689 -35.01 2.01 -5.76
N THR A 690 -33.88 1.35 -5.54
CA THR A 690 -33.54 0.13 -6.28
C THR A 690 -34.15 -1.06 -5.55
N VAL A 691 -34.83 -1.95 -6.28
CA VAL A 691 -35.49 -3.13 -5.73
C VAL A 691 -34.82 -4.40 -6.22
N PRO A 692 -34.36 -5.30 -5.33
CA PRO A 692 -33.93 -6.63 -5.74
C PRO A 692 -35.15 -7.48 -6.13
N VAL A 693 -35.14 -7.99 -7.36
CA VAL A 693 -36.15 -8.92 -7.88
C VAL A 693 -35.53 -10.30 -8.01
N VAL A 694 -36.21 -11.31 -7.46
CA VAL A 694 -35.78 -12.71 -7.46
C VAL A 694 -36.97 -13.60 -7.77
N VAL A 695 -36.77 -14.68 -8.52
CA VAL A 695 -37.77 -15.74 -8.68
C VAL A 695 -37.52 -16.85 -7.67
N ARG A 696 -38.56 -17.26 -6.95
CA ARG A 696 -38.55 -18.46 -6.12
C ARG A 696 -39.34 -19.58 -6.79
N ASP A 697 -38.76 -20.76 -6.97
CA ASP A 697 -39.43 -21.90 -7.59
C ASP A 697 -40.38 -22.66 -6.64
N SER A 698 -41.03 -23.73 -7.14
CA SER A 698 -41.91 -24.58 -6.33
C SER A 698 -41.24 -25.35 -5.20
N LEU A 699 -39.91 -25.51 -5.24
CA LEU A 699 -39.10 -26.14 -4.19
C LEU A 699 -38.56 -25.13 -3.18
N GLY A 700 -38.80 -23.84 -3.40
CA GLY A 700 -38.33 -22.74 -2.55
C GLY A 700 -36.93 -22.25 -2.90
N GLN A 701 -36.33 -22.70 -4.00
CA GLN A 701 -35.01 -22.25 -4.47
C GLN A 701 -35.13 -20.87 -5.10
N LEU A 702 -34.11 -20.04 -4.94
CA LEU A 702 -34.06 -18.69 -5.49
C LEU A 702 -33.24 -18.64 -6.78
N SER A 703 -33.58 -17.71 -7.68
CA SER A 703 -32.74 -17.36 -8.84
C SER A 703 -31.62 -16.40 -8.44
N ASN A 704 -30.79 -16.03 -9.42
CA ASN A 704 -30.02 -14.80 -9.34
C ASN A 704 -30.94 -13.57 -9.16
N VAL A 705 -30.37 -12.48 -8.64
CA VAL A 705 -31.06 -11.21 -8.46
C VAL A 705 -30.94 -10.38 -9.74
N LEU A 706 -32.03 -9.76 -10.18
CA LEU A 706 -32.00 -8.61 -11.08
C LEU A 706 -32.53 -7.38 -10.36
N GLU A 707 -31.86 -6.24 -10.53
CA GLU A 707 -32.30 -4.99 -9.93
C GLU A 707 -33.36 -4.31 -10.81
N PHE A 708 -34.40 -3.77 -10.16
CA PHE A 708 -35.40 -2.93 -10.78
C PHE A 708 -35.31 -1.51 -10.19
N SER A 709 -35.28 -0.48 -11.05
CA SER A 709 -35.18 0.91 -10.59
C SER A 709 -36.56 1.57 -10.46
N VAL A 710 -36.90 2.04 -9.27
CA VAL A 710 -38.01 2.98 -9.05
C VAL A 710 -37.42 4.39 -9.04
N GLU A 711 -37.60 5.11 -10.13
CA GLU A 711 -36.97 6.41 -10.38
C GLU A 711 -37.74 7.54 -9.68
N ASN A 712 -37.06 8.35 -8.86
CA ASN A 712 -37.62 9.59 -8.30
C ASN A 712 -36.99 10.80 -9.01
N PRO A 713 -37.67 11.37 -10.02
CA PRO A 713 -37.09 12.43 -10.83
C PRO A 713 -36.94 13.74 -10.05
N GLN A 714 -35.86 14.50 -10.30
CA GLN A 714 -35.64 15.79 -9.67
C GLN A 714 -36.73 16.79 -10.10
N PRO A 715 -37.47 17.40 -9.16
CA PRO A 715 -38.50 18.40 -9.48
C PRO A 715 -37.84 19.71 -9.94
N SER A 716 -38.43 20.38 -10.92
CA SER A 716 -38.02 21.73 -11.35
C SER A 716 -39.20 22.68 -11.36
N LEU A 717 -38.95 23.95 -11.02
CA LEU A 717 -39.96 24.99 -10.93
C LEU A 717 -39.81 25.98 -12.07
N THR A 718 -40.91 26.28 -12.75
CA THR A 718 -40.97 27.25 -13.87
C THR A 718 -41.63 28.55 -13.45
N SER A 719 -42.71 28.49 -12.66
CA SER A 719 -43.41 29.69 -12.18
C SER A 719 -44.18 29.46 -10.88
N VAL A 720 -44.54 30.57 -10.21
CA VAL A 720 -45.39 30.58 -9.02
C VAL A 720 -46.50 31.62 -9.19
N SER A 721 -47.69 31.36 -8.65
CA SER A 721 -48.81 32.29 -8.67
C SER A 721 -49.66 32.16 -7.39
N PRO A 722 -50.02 33.27 -6.71
CA PRO A 722 -49.61 34.65 -7.01
C PRO A 722 -48.11 34.89 -6.74
N THR A 723 -47.50 35.83 -7.45
CA THR A 723 -46.07 36.20 -7.27
C THR A 723 -45.82 37.17 -6.11
N GLY A 724 -46.88 37.59 -5.40
CA GLY A 724 -46.78 38.49 -4.25
C GLY A 724 -48.04 38.47 -3.38
N ALA A 725 -47.88 38.85 -2.12
CA ALA A 725 -48.95 38.93 -1.12
C ALA A 725 -48.64 40.02 -0.09
N THR A 726 -49.65 40.47 0.65
CA THR A 726 -49.46 41.43 1.75
C THR A 726 -48.95 40.71 3.00
N GLY A 727 -47.84 41.19 3.58
CA GLY A 727 -47.27 40.63 4.80
C GLY A 727 -48.27 40.63 5.96
N GLY A 728 -48.39 39.50 6.66
CA GLY A 728 -49.36 39.29 7.74
C GLY A 728 -50.84 39.28 7.30
N GLY A 729 -51.12 39.23 6.00
CA GLY A 729 -52.48 39.12 5.46
C GLY A 729 -53.16 37.78 5.77
N SER A 730 -54.41 37.64 5.33
CA SER A 730 -55.09 36.34 5.35
C SER A 730 -54.29 35.32 4.51
N GLY A 731 -54.22 34.07 4.95
CA GLY A 731 -53.53 33.01 4.21
C GLY A 731 -54.03 32.87 2.76
N LEU A 732 -53.18 32.33 1.89
CA LEU A 732 -53.45 32.14 0.46
C LEU A 732 -52.98 30.76 0.00
N THR A 733 -53.40 30.33 -1.20
CA THR A 733 -52.87 29.11 -1.84
C THR A 733 -51.92 29.53 -2.96
N LEU A 734 -50.68 29.04 -2.89
CA LEU A 734 -49.68 29.21 -3.92
C LEU A 734 -49.83 28.08 -4.94
N THR A 735 -50.03 28.40 -6.21
CA THR A 735 -49.94 27.45 -7.32
C THR A 735 -48.52 27.51 -7.88
N LEU A 736 -47.86 26.37 -7.94
CA LEU A 736 -46.51 26.20 -8.48
C LEU A 736 -46.58 25.39 -9.76
N THR A 737 -46.01 25.92 -10.84
CA THR A 737 -45.94 25.25 -12.14
C THR A 737 -44.50 24.89 -12.46
N GLY A 738 -44.28 23.67 -12.94
CA GLY A 738 -42.95 23.11 -13.14
C GLY A 738 -42.97 21.80 -13.89
N SER A 739 -42.01 20.92 -13.59
CA SER A 739 -41.97 19.55 -14.11
C SER A 739 -41.48 18.57 -13.05
N ASN A 740 -41.73 17.28 -13.28
CA ASN A 740 -41.32 16.17 -12.42
C ASN A 740 -41.90 16.24 -10.99
N PHE A 741 -43.09 16.85 -10.82
CA PHE A 741 -43.78 16.78 -9.54
C PHE A 741 -44.40 15.39 -9.36
N VAL A 742 -44.08 14.77 -8.23
CA VAL A 742 -44.61 13.47 -7.79
C VAL A 742 -45.54 13.66 -6.59
N SER A 743 -46.35 12.66 -6.25
CA SER A 743 -47.43 12.76 -5.25
C SER A 743 -46.98 13.15 -3.85
N ASN A 744 -45.70 12.96 -3.51
CA ASN A 744 -45.06 13.34 -2.24
C ASN A 744 -44.16 14.59 -2.35
N THR A 745 -44.40 15.46 -3.35
CA THR A 745 -43.66 16.72 -3.51
C THR A 745 -43.97 17.70 -2.38
N PHE A 746 -42.94 18.28 -1.77
CA PHE A 746 -43.07 19.37 -0.79
C PHE A 746 -42.59 20.69 -1.38
N VAL A 747 -43.17 21.80 -0.92
CA VAL A 747 -42.70 23.15 -1.24
C VAL A 747 -41.99 23.71 -0.02
N ARG A 748 -40.72 24.09 -0.17
CA ARG A 748 -39.94 24.69 0.92
C ARG A 748 -40.10 26.21 0.90
N TRP A 749 -40.76 26.76 1.93
CA TRP A 749 -40.95 28.20 2.13
C TRP A 749 -40.10 28.67 3.31
N ASN A 750 -39.11 29.54 3.05
CA ASN A 750 -38.16 30.05 4.06
C ASN A 750 -37.53 28.92 4.92
N GLY A 751 -37.16 27.80 4.29
CA GLY A 751 -36.55 26.65 4.97
C GLY A 751 -37.54 25.67 5.63
N ILE A 752 -38.84 25.94 5.60
CA ILE A 752 -39.88 25.08 6.17
C ILE A 752 -40.63 24.35 5.05
N ASP A 753 -40.79 23.03 5.17
CA ASP A 753 -41.54 22.22 4.20
C ASP A 753 -43.06 22.38 4.41
N LEU A 754 -43.74 22.75 3.33
CA LEU A 754 -45.19 22.84 3.23
C LEU A 754 -45.72 21.63 2.47
N ALA A 755 -46.71 20.96 3.05
CA ALA A 755 -47.45 19.91 2.36
C ALA A 755 -48.16 20.51 1.13
N THR A 756 -48.12 19.79 0.00
CA THR A 756 -48.77 20.23 -1.23
C THR A 756 -50.00 19.41 -1.55
N THR A 757 -50.91 19.99 -2.31
CA THR A 757 -51.95 19.28 -3.06
C THR A 757 -51.41 19.09 -4.47
N SER A 758 -51.11 17.85 -4.85
CA SER A 758 -50.69 17.53 -6.21
C SER A 758 -51.87 17.66 -7.18
N ILE A 759 -51.70 18.44 -8.26
CA ILE A 759 -52.71 18.62 -9.31
C ILE A 759 -52.33 17.80 -10.54
N SER A 760 -51.07 17.88 -10.97
CA SER A 760 -50.48 17.09 -12.06
C SER A 760 -48.97 16.98 -11.88
N SER A 761 -48.29 16.28 -12.79
CA SER A 761 -46.82 16.23 -12.83
C SER A 761 -46.14 17.56 -13.13
N THR A 762 -46.93 18.59 -13.46
CA THR A 762 -46.46 19.95 -13.77
C THR A 762 -47.09 21.02 -12.89
N GLU A 763 -47.99 20.67 -11.97
CA GLU A 763 -48.66 21.63 -11.09
C GLU A 763 -48.91 21.06 -9.69
N VAL A 764 -48.50 21.82 -8.67
CA VAL A 764 -48.81 21.55 -7.25
C VAL A 764 -49.29 22.82 -6.56
N GLN A 765 -50.12 22.68 -5.53
CA GLN A 765 -50.62 23.81 -4.73
C GLN A 765 -50.14 23.69 -3.27
N ALA A 766 -49.66 24.79 -2.70
CA ALA A 766 -49.20 24.85 -1.31
C ALA A 766 -49.97 25.93 -0.53
N PRO A 767 -50.59 25.61 0.62
CA PRO A 767 -51.24 26.62 1.45
C PRO A 767 -50.20 27.42 2.24
N LEU A 768 -50.27 28.76 2.14
CA LEU A 768 -49.55 29.70 2.98
C LEU A 768 -50.51 30.25 4.04
N SER A 769 -50.21 30.00 5.31
CA SER A 769 -50.97 30.58 6.43
C SER A 769 -50.63 32.06 6.64
N ALA A 770 -51.45 32.77 7.41
CA ALA A 770 -51.13 34.14 7.85
C ALA A 770 -49.77 34.22 8.60
N GLN A 771 -49.39 33.14 9.30
CA GLN A 771 -48.10 33.03 9.97
C GLN A 771 -46.95 32.94 8.96
N ASN A 772 -47.09 32.15 7.89
CA ASN A 772 -46.08 32.06 6.83
C ASN A 772 -45.85 33.40 6.10
N LEU A 773 -46.89 34.23 6.01
CA LEU A 773 -46.84 35.57 5.41
C LEU A 773 -46.33 36.66 6.38
N SER A 774 -46.17 36.36 7.67
CA SER A 774 -45.71 37.33 8.68
C SER A 774 -44.20 37.33 8.91
N THR A 775 -43.50 36.33 8.38
CA THR A 775 -42.07 36.06 8.60
C THR A 775 -41.23 36.28 7.34
N GLY A 776 -41.64 37.19 6.46
CA GLY A 776 -41.01 37.47 5.16
C GLY A 776 -40.63 38.93 4.99
#